data_AF-A0A954T538-F1
#
_entry.id   AF-A0A954T538-F1
#
_cell.length_a   1.000
_cell.length_b   1.000
_cell.length_c   1.000
_cell.angle_alpha   90.00
_cell.angle_beta   90.00
_cell.angle_gamma   90.00
#
_symmetry.space_group_name_H-M   'P 1'
#
loop_
_entity.id
_entity.type
_entity.pdbx_description
1 polymer ?
#
loop_
_entity_poly.entity_id
_entity_poly.type
_entity_poly.pdbx_seq_one_letter_code
_entity_poly.pdbx_strand_id
1 'polypeptide(L)'
;MIRTTGLQFAHSVLRQLTERRTGIAAALLLAPLSMAVPAVYADDAPTLAAPGAAAPEEPGSAPAPAAAPEEAGPGLTGLFPEESPRSLDFDAFGTLGENWADWGEKAALEVSELYGGEAATVAEQRKLIDSLRSRLRVMQAALNDPAYEVIHTSLTGLYGRLTRRVDLAEAILDTLALDPSEIGQPGLQAAGAEVLAALGQVEQHLSQYEKGEAWLPWLGVDNVPAAAKAGWAADVTVPILSAVREKLNFKAEGEAQAQFLAAQPFRQLDQAIGNYLNAASSIPQGDSWVEPLRADLSRLVAAAEAYEQDATAGAAADLRAAYGSLSRTAPDGGAAVTAVLRRYYFNDNFEMILSENLLDRLVYDHDQRAGCIYDFVLGAQVTGHQITNSRAGIDVLPSSNGARMQITLNGTVHSNSRGDTSQATVFTTGNHSFYGSRPIYFDGHRFAAGQSLINVNARNITRGVETKYDWIPIIGSIANKKARQEVARRQPEAEAITANKIASQVYPEFTSKIDGSLADANRDLETDLNKRLRATGLYPETRYASSSDQFVRVSGRVWKDGELAGSYEPPPFVPARSLTLQIHESLLNNMADRWGFAGRTMTEDEVNQELEAYFSTLLGRKVSFSDREPGEGPNIYVFDKSDPVRFKVEDGVVNLIIRAAFRQEGKEDIPTQIVTIPLTYGVDGSKIVTERGIVRIEPAETPESTARQIARAGVIRKKIESSMGTETRENTIELDAANNRKVTLFINKITTLNGWVTVFAD
;
A
#
# COMPACT_ATOMS: atom_id res chain seq x y z
N MET A 1 22.79 5.51 21.27
CA MET A 1 21.43 5.95 20.85
C MET A 1 21.39 6.74 19.52
N ILE A 2 21.56 8.07 19.46
CA ILE A 2 21.06 8.86 18.29
C ILE A 2 21.85 8.66 16.98
N ARG A 3 23.17 8.37 17.02
CA ARG A 3 23.95 7.92 15.83
C ARG A 3 23.30 6.75 15.07
N THR A 4 22.51 5.95 15.76
CA THR A 4 22.13 4.60 15.35
C THR A 4 20.66 4.48 14.97
N THR A 5 19.73 5.04 15.76
CA THR A 5 18.33 4.59 15.69
C THR A 5 17.59 4.98 14.40
N GLY A 6 17.71 6.23 13.93
CA GLY A 6 17.04 6.66 12.69
C GLY A 6 17.76 6.19 11.43
N LEU A 7 19.09 6.37 11.40
CA LEU A 7 19.93 5.99 10.26
C LEU A 7 19.87 4.50 9.97
N GLN A 8 20.15 3.68 10.99
CA GLN A 8 20.20 2.24 10.81
C GLN A 8 18.82 1.61 10.72
N PHE A 9 17.74 2.32 11.07
CA PHE A 9 16.41 1.92 10.65
C PHE A 9 16.29 1.98 9.12
N ALA A 10 16.38 3.15 8.49
CA ALA A 10 16.21 3.26 7.03
C ALA A 10 17.24 2.41 6.27
N HIS A 11 18.53 2.56 6.63
CA HIS A 11 19.63 1.80 6.04
C HIS A 11 19.49 0.28 6.25
N SER A 12 19.09 -0.19 7.44
CA SER A 12 18.99 -1.63 7.66
C SER A 12 17.66 -2.25 7.26
N VAL A 13 16.56 -1.52 7.08
CA VAL A 13 15.41 -2.03 6.34
C VAL A 13 15.85 -2.25 4.88
N LEU A 14 16.39 -1.24 4.20
CA LEU A 14 16.92 -1.36 2.83
C LEU A 14 17.89 -2.53 2.66
N ARG A 15 18.82 -2.68 3.60
CA ARG A 15 19.86 -3.72 3.60
C ARG A 15 19.36 -5.10 4.06
N GLN A 16 18.10 -5.26 4.47
CA GLN A 16 17.54 -6.54 4.97
C GLN A 16 16.22 -6.97 4.33
N LEU A 17 15.66 -6.13 3.47
CA LEU A 17 14.81 -6.59 2.37
C LEU A 17 15.59 -7.49 1.38
N THR A 18 16.91 -7.55 1.51
CA THR A 18 17.89 -7.86 0.46
C THR A 18 19.01 -8.84 0.84
N GLU A 19 19.76 -8.61 1.93
CA GLU A 19 20.98 -9.43 2.20
C GLU A 19 20.75 -10.82 2.83
N ARG A 20 21.38 -11.82 2.20
CA ARG A 20 22.07 -13.00 2.78
C ARG A 20 21.29 -14.16 3.41
N ARG A 21 19.98 -14.06 3.68
CA ARG A 21 19.11 -15.24 3.99
C ARG A 21 17.63 -14.95 4.29
N THR A 22 17.29 -13.72 4.66
CA THR A 22 16.00 -13.40 5.30
C THR A 22 15.16 -12.37 4.52
N GLY A 23 15.60 -12.08 3.29
CA GLY A 23 15.11 -10.98 2.47
C GLY A 23 13.75 -11.24 1.83
N ILE A 24 12.83 -10.29 2.00
CA ILE A 24 11.49 -10.32 1.39
C ILE A 24 11.58 -10.51 -0.13
N ALA A 25 12.59 -9.93 -0.78
CA ALA A 25 12.84 -10.07 -2.21
C ALA A 25 13.22 -11.51 -2.64
N ALA A 26 13.99 -12.25 -1.83
CA ALA A 26 14.31 -13.65 -2.11
C ALA A 26 13.10 -14.57 -1.83
N ALA A 27 12.34 -14.26 -0.77
CA ALA A 27 11.03 -14.84 -0.50
C ALA A 27 9.93 -14.40 -1.50
N LEU A 28 10.28 -13.56 -2.50
CA LEU A 28 9.47 -13.21 -3.68
C LEU A 28 10.00 -13.91 -4.96
N LEU A 29 11.29 -14.28 -5.01
CA LEU A 29 12.03 -14.57 -6.25
C LEU A 29 13.03 -15.74 -6.08
N LEU A 30 12.51 -16.93 -6.39
CA LEU A 30 13.14 -18.15 -6.92
C LEU A 30 14.62 -18.49 -6.60
N ALA A 31 14.81 -19.75 -6.18
CA ALA A 31 16.10 -20.36 -5.89
C ALA A 31 16.87 -20.80 -7.18
N PRO A 32 18.14 -21.26 -7.08
CA PRO A 32 19.00 -21.64 -8.21
C PRO A 32 18.40 -22.52 -9.31
N LEU A 33 17.97 -21.88 -10.40
CA LEU A 33 17.87 -22.49 -11.72
C LEU A 33 19.28 -22.59 -12.31
N SER A 34 19.85 -23.78 -12.36
CA SER A 34 20.82 -24.16 -13.40
C SER A 34 20.08 -25.15 -14.30
N MET A 35 19.95 -24.91 -15.62
CA MET A 35 20.07 -25.91 -16.73
C MET A 35 19.33 -25.58 -18.08
N ALA A 36 20.10 -25.24 -19.11
CA ALA A 36 20.35 -26.07 -20.33
C ALA A 36 19.19 -26.91 -21.06
N VAL A 37 18.44 -26.59 -22.14
CA VAL A 37 18.43 -25.59 -23.29
C VAL A 37 19.69 -25.59 -24.15
N PRO A 38 19.63 -25.61 -25.51
CA PRO A 38 20.37 -24.74 -26.51
C PRO A 38 19.65 -23.39 -26.82
N ALA A 39 19.93 -22.49 -27.80
CA ALA A 39 20.60 -22.30 -29.13
C ALA A 39 20.00 -22.94 -30.43
N VAL A 40 19.54 -22.22 -31.50
CA VAL A 40 19.39 -20.75 -31.74
C VAL A 40 18.36 -20.35 -32.88
N TYR A 41 18.03 -19.05 -33.07
CA TYR A 41 17.28 -18.35 -34.18
C TYR A 41 15.71 -18.43 -34.19
N ALA A 42 14.91 -17.36 -34.43
CA ALA A 42 14.94 -16.15 -35.32
C ALA A 42 14.40 -16.40 -36.75
N ASP A 43 13.82 -15.46 -37.52
CA ASP A 43 13.71 -13.96 -37.46
C ASP A 43 12.23 -13.48 -37.24
N ASP A 44 11.61 -12.33 -37.64
CA ASP A 44 11.84 -11.13 -38.51
C ASP A 44 10.83 -9.96 -38.16
N ALA A 45 10.76 -8.83 -38.91
CA ALA A 45 9.85 -7.65 -38.72
C ALA A 45 8.97 -7.29 -39.97
N PRO A 46 8.03 -6.28 -40.00
CA PRO A 46 8.35 -4.83 -40.04
C PRO A 46 7.26 -3.82 -39.50
N THR A 47 7.53 -2.51 -39.68
CA THR A 47 6.78 -1.29 -39.26
C THR A 47 5.68 -0.77 -40.22
N LEU A 48 4.72 0.04 -39.72
CA LEU A 48 4.05 1.21 -40.36
C LEU A 48 3.38 2.06 -39.22
N ALA A 49 3.82 3.29 -38.88
CA ALA A 49 3.59 4.60 -39.52
C ALA A 49 2.28 5.32 -39.09
N ALA A 50 2.38 6.59 -38.63
CA ALA A 50 1.29 7.43 -38.11
C ALA A 50 1.02 8.68 -38.98
N PRO A 51 -0.23 9.22 -38.95
CA PRO A 51 -0.48 10.57 -38.40
C PRO A 51 -1.84 10.65 -37.62
N GLY A 52 -2.28 11.74 -37.00
CA GLY A 52 -1.64 13.03 -36.68
C GLY A 52 -2.64 14.21 -36.53
N ALA A 53 -2.37 15.10 -35.56
CA ALA A 53 -2.88 16.48 -35.40
C ALA A 53 -4.30 16.80 -34.86
N ALA A 54 -4.34 17.95 -34.16
CA ALA A 54 -5.44 18.90 -33.88
C ALA A 54 -6.48 18.61 -32.77
N ALA A 55 -6.82 19.68 -32.04
CA ALA A 55 -7.86 19.77 -31.01
C ALA A 55 -8.61 21.13 -31.12
N PRO A 56 -9.89 21.21 -30.73
CA PRO A 56 -10.59 22.45 -30.33
C PRO A 56 -10.67 22.52 -28.78
N GLU A 57 -10.32 23.62 -28.12
CA GLU A 57 -11.02 24.91 -28.00
C GLU A 57 -12.35 24.85 -27.21
N GLU A 58 -12.37 25.52 -26.05
CA GLU A 58 -13.52 25.71 -25.15
C GLU A 58 -14.38 26.93 -25.54
N PRO A 59 -15.70 26.93 -25.24
CA PRO A 59 -16.51 28.14 -25.32
C PRO A 59 -17.18 28.54 -23.99
N GLY A 60 -16.76 29.68 -23.44
CA GLY A 60 -17.67 30.76 -22.98
C GLY A 60 -18.54 30.57 -21.73
N SER A 61 -18.23 31.33 -20.69
CA SER A 61 -19.04 31.49 -19.46
C SER A 61 -20.30 32.35 -19.64
N ALA A 62 -21.33 32.09 -18.81
CA ALA A 62 -22.33 33.10 -18.41
C ALA A 62 -22.73 32.89 -16.92
N PRO A 63 -22.85 33.95 -16.10
CA PRO A 63 -23.11 33.81 -14.66
C PRO A 63 -24.60 33.73 -14.31
N ALA A 64 -24.92 33.01 -13.23
CA ALA A 64 -26.23 33.02 -12.58
C ALA A 64 -26.32 34.16 -11.54
N PRO A 65 -27.53 34.69 -11.24
CA PRO A 65 -27.71 35.76 -10.24
C PRO A 65 -27.54 35.24 -8.81
N ALA A 66 -27.07 36.12 -7.91
CA ALA A 66 -26.85 35.79 -6.50
C ALA A 66 -28.17 35.50 -5.75
N ALA A 67 -28.12 34.53 -4.84
CA ALA A 67 -29.18 34.24 -3.90
C ALA A 67 -29.27 35.30 -2.78
N ALA A 68 -30.37 35.28 -2.02
CA ALA A 68 -30.48 36.01 -0.77
C ALA A 68 -29.50 35.43 0.28
N PRO A 69 -29.06 36.21 1.29
CA PRO A 69 -28.18 35.70 2.33
C PRO A 69 -28.85 34.54 3.09
N GLU A 70 -28.20 33.38 3.09
CA GLU A 70 -28.56 32.25 3.92
C GLU A 70 -28.35 32.61 5.39
N GLU A 71 -29.19 32.06 6.28
CA GLU A 71 -28.96 32.17 7.71
C GLU A 71 -27.64 31.45 8.09
N ALA A 72 -26.99 31.91 9.16
CA ALA A 72 -25.72 31.35 9.61
C ALA A 72 -25.92 29.94 10.20
N GLY A 73 -26.03 28.95 9.32
CA GLY A 73 -26.08 27.53 9.67
C GLY A 73 -24.82 27.04 10.39
N PRO A 74 -24.79 25.77 10.82
CA PRO A 74 -23.74 25.21 11.68
C PRO A 74 -22.42 24.95 10.96
N GLY A 75 -21.79 25.98 10.38
CA GLY A 75 -20.54 25.92 9.62
C GLY A 75 -19.27 25.76 10.47
N LEU A 76 -18.11 26.08 9.89
CA LEU A 76 -16.79 25.84 10.50
C LEU A 76 -16.48 26.67 11.75
N THR A 77 -17.22 27.76 11.97
CA THR A 77 -17.07 28.68 13.10
C THR A 77 -16.98 27.91 14.44
N GLY A 78 -15.83 28.03 15.13
CA GLY A 78 -15.58 27.38 16.42
C GLY A 78 -15.28 25.87 16.37
N LEU A 79 -15.08 25.27 15.18
CA LEU A 79 -14.61 23.89 15.05
C LEU A 79 -13.08 23.79 14.94
N PHE A 80 -12.44 24.80 14.35
CA PHE A 80 -10.97 24.94 14.27
C PHE A 80 -10.41 25.74 15.46
N PRO A 81 -9.12 25.58 15.81
CA PRO A 81 -8.43 26.46 16.76
C PRO A 81 -8.43 27.93 16.31
N GLU A 82 -8.45 28.87 17.26
CA GLU A 82 -8.49 30.32 16.97
C GLU A 82 -7.24 30.84 16.23
N GLU A 83 -6.09 30.18 16.39
CA GLU A 83 -4.83 30.51 15.70
C GLU A 83 -4.50 29.46 14.63
N SER A 84 -4.07 29.91 13.44
CA SER A 84 -3.50 29.04 12.41
C SER A 84 -2.21 28.37 12.90
N PRO A 85 -1.98 27.07 12.62
CA PRO A 85 -0.80 26.37 13.11
C PRO A 85 0.49 26.91 12.47
N ARG A 86 1.60 26.92 13.23
CA ARG A 86 2.95 27.39 12.81
C ARG A 86 3.57 26.70 11.59
N SER A 87 2.85 25.78 10.97
CA SER A 87 3.26 25.06 9.77
C SER A 87 2.52 25.54 8.50
N LEU A 88 1.60 26.49 8.67
CA LEU A 88 0.80 27.18 7.65
C LEU A 88 0.58 28.68 7.98
N ASP A 89 1.44 29.28 8.82
CA ASP A 89 1.39 30.71 9.16
C ASP A 89 2.21 31.57 8.17
N PHE A 90 2.29 32.88 8.43
CA PHE A 90 3.03 33.83 7.58
C PHE A 90 4.53 33.49 7.46
N ASP A 91 5.18 33.03 8.53
CA ASP A 91 6.58 32.62 8.50
C ASP A 91 6.76 31.33 7.67
N ALA A 92 5.84 30.37 7.81
CA ALA A 92 5.84 29.14 7.04
C ALA A 92 5.69 29.40 5.53
N PHE A 93 4.74 30.26 5.12
CA PHE A 93 4.60 30.65 3.71
C PHE A 93 5.76 31.52 3.20
N GLY A 94 6.40 32.31 4.08
CA GLY A 94 7.62 33.07 3.75
C GLY A 94 8.80 32.21 3.28
N THR A 95 8.83 30.91 3.60
CA THR A 95 9.87 29.97 3.15
C THR A 95 9.93 29.74 1.63
N LEU A 96 8.91 30.20 0.87
CA LEU A 96 8.88 30.14 -0.59
C LEU A 96 9.72 31.23 -1.28
N GLY A 97 10.23 32.22 -0.51
CA GLY A 97 11.12 33.27 -0.99
C GLY A 97 10.42 34.45 -1.69
N GLU A 98 11.19 35.48 -2.04
CA GLU A 98 10.69 36.80 -2.48
C GLU A 98 9.70 36.73 -3.66
N ASN A 99 9.95 35.86 -4.64
CA ASN A 99 9.07 35.65 -5.80
C ASN A 99 7.65 35.16 -5.44
N TRP A 100 7.47 34.62 -4.23
CA TRP A 100 6.19 34.10 -3.72
C TRP A 100 5.63 34.95 -2.57
N ALA A 101 6.30 36.02 -2.12
CA ALA A 101 5.90 36.80 -0.94
C ALA A 101 4.44 37.31 -1.03
N ASP A 102 4.12 38.04 -2.11
CA ASP A 102 2.79 38.55 -2.43
C ASP A 102 1.70 37.45 -2.52
N TRP A 103 2.09 36.22 -2.85
CA TRP A 103 1.17 35.09 -2.94
C TRP A 103 0.98 34.43 -1.57
N GLY A 104 2.09 34.26 -0.84
CA GLY A 104 2.19 33.58 0.45
C GLY A 104 1.57 34.37 1.59
N GLU A 105 1.74 35.70 1.64
CA GLU A 105 1.05 36.57 2.59
C GLU A 105 -0.48 36.43 2.45
N LYS A 106 -0.98 36.44 1.21
CA LYS A 106 -2.42 36.27 0.93
C LYS A 106 -2.89 34.82 1.16
N ALA A 107 -2.01 33.83 1.09
CA ALA A 107 -2.32 32.43 1.42
C ALA A 107 -2.39 32.23 2.94
N ALA A 108 -1.45 32.79 3.69
CA ALA A 108 -1.45 32.82 5.15
C ALA A 108 -2.69 33.57 5.69
N LEU A 109 -3.12 34.65 5.04
CA LEU A 109 -4.35 35.36 5.39
C LEU A 109 -5.59 34.48 5.21
N GLU A 110 -5.78 33.84 4.04
CA GLU A 110 -6.92 32.94 3.81
C GLU A 110 -6.88 31.68 4.71
N VAL A 111 -5.70 31.22 5.13
CA VAL A 111 -5.58 30.19 6.18
C VAL A 111 -5.97 30.76 7.55
N SER A 112 -5.54 31.98 7.90
CA SER A 112 -5.95 32.63 9.14
C SER A 112 -7.47 32.86 9.20
N GLU A 113 -8.12 33.15 8.08
CA GLU A 113 -9.58 33.26 7.94
C GLU A 113 -10.28 31.90 8.12
N LEU A 114 -9.63 30.78 7.75
CA LEU A 114 -10.19 29.43 7.93
C LEU A 114 -10.18 28.97 9.40
N TYR A 115 -9.19 29.42 10.19
CA TYR A 115 -9.02 29.07 11.60
C TYR A 115 -9.70 30.07 12.55
N GLY A 116 -9.32 31.36 12.45
CA GLY A 116 -9.74 32.43 13.34
C GLY A 116 -10.71 33.44 12.73
N GLY A 117 -11.41 33.07 11.65
CA GLY A 117 -12.34 33.94 10.94
C GLY A 117 -13.51 34.45 11.81
N GLU A 118 -14.06 35.61 11.43
CA GLU A 118 -15.33 36.11 11.97
C GLU A 118 -16.48 35.10 11.69
N ALA A 119 -17.65 35.33 12.29
CA ALA A 119 -18.82 34.44 12.16
C ALA A 119 -19.46 34.48 10.75
N ALA A 120 -18.77 33.86 9.79
CA ALA A 120 -19.13 33.78 8.38
C ALA A 120 -20.25 32.76 8.11
N THR A 121 -21.01 32.98 7.04
CA THR A 121 -22.02 32.03 6.54
C THR A 121 -21.37 30.81 5.90
N VAL A 122 -22.14 29.72 5.73
CA VAL A 122 -21.68 28.50 5.05
C VAL A 122 -21.27 28.79 3.60
N ALA A 123 -21.99 29.68 2.90
CA ALA A 123 -21.64 30.13 1.55
C ALA A 123 -20.28 30.85 1.49
N GLU A 124 -19.97 31.70 2.47
CA GLU A 124 -18.68 32.39 2.57
C GLU A 124 -17.53 31.41 2.90
N GLN A 125 -17.78 30.43 3.78
CA GLN A 125 -16.81 29.39 4.13
C GLN A 125 -16.50 28.47 2.94
N ARG A 126 -17.51 28.07 2.15
CA ARG A 126 -17.29 27.32 0.90
C ARG A 126 -16.49 28.14 -0.13
N LYS A 127 -16.79 29.43 -0.27
CA LYS A 127 -16.04 30.35 -1.13
C LYS A 127 -14.58 30.53 -0.69
N LEU A 128 -14.29 30.51 0.62
CA LEU A 128 -12.92 30.52 1.14
C LEU A 128 -12.18 29.21 0.79
N ILE A 129 -12.85 28.06 0.96
CA ILE A 129 -12.34 26.75 0.54
C ILE A 129 -12.04 26.72 -0.97
N ASP A 130 -12.92 27.27 -1.82
CA ASP A 130 -12.68 27.41 -3.27
C ASP A 130 -11.43 28.25 -3.58
N SER A 131 -11.20 29.33 -2.83
CA SER A 131 -9.99 30.17 -2.96
C SER A 131 -8.72 29.39 -2.57
N LEU A 132 -8.76 28.69 -1.44
CA LEU A 132 -7.67 27.81 -1.00
C LEU A 132 -7.42 26.65 -2.00
N ARG A 133 -8.47 26.06 -2.59
CA ARG A 133 -8.35 25.09 -3.70
C ARG A 133 -7.82 25.72 -4.99
N SER A 134 -8.03 27.02 -5.21
CA SER A 134 -7.37 27.77 -6.30
C SER A 134 -5.86 27.91 -6.03
N ARG A 135 -5.48 28.26 -4.79
CA ARG A 135 -4.08 28.33 -4.35
C ARG A 135 -3.36 26.98 -4.46
N LEU A 136 -3.98 25.90 -4.00
CA LEU A 136 -3.43 24.55 -4.13
C LEU A 136 -3.15 24.16 -5.59
N ARG A 137 -4.01 24.57 -6.55
CA ARG A 137 -3.74 24.37 -7.99
C ARG A 137 -2.53 25.17 -8.49
N VAL A 138 -2.30 26.38 -7.99
CA VAL A 138 -1.09 27.17 -8.31
C VAL A 138 0.18 26.50 -7.75
N MET A 139 0.14 26.02 -6.51
CA MET A 139 1.24 25.25 -5.91
C MET A 139 1.50 23.96 -6.71
N GLN A 140 0.45 23.22 -7.08
CA GLN A 140 0.56 22.00 -7.85
C GLN A 140 1.13 22.25 -9.26
N ALA A 141 0.77 23.36 -9.91
CA ALA A 141 1.37 23.75 -11.18
C ALA A 141 2.88 24.00 -11.04
N ALA A 142 3.30 24.76 -10.02
CA ALA A 142 4.71 25.03 -9.74
C ALA A 142 5.50 23.78 -9.31
N LEU A 143 4.88 22.82 -8.61
CA LEU A 143 5.49 21.52 -8.28
C LEU A 143 5.76 20.63 -9.51
N ASN A 144 5.15 20.93 -10.66
CA ASN A 144 5.37 20.25 -11.94
C ASN A 144 6.30 21.02 -12.89
N ASP A 145 6.74 22.24 -12.53
CA ASP A 145 7.62 23.09 -13.34
C ASP A 145 9.06 23.08 -12.79
N PRO A 146 10.06 22.60 -13.56
CA PRO A 146 11.47 22.61 -13.15
C PRO A 146 12.03 23.98 -12.72
N ALA A 147 11.41 25.10 -13.12
CA ALA A 147 11.81 26.43 -12.68
C ALA A 147 11.75 26.63 -11.14
N TYR A 148 10.94 25.81 -10.44
CA TYR A 148 10.78 25.88 -8.98
C TYR A 148 11.51 24.77 -8.21
N GLU A 149 12.43 24.01 -8.85
CA GLU A 149 13.18 22.93 -8.19
C GLU A 149 13.88 23.38 -6.89
N VAL A 150 14.37 24.63 -6.86
CA VAL A 150 15.03 25.25 -5.70
C VAL A 150 14.15 25.34 -4.45
N ILE A 151 12.82 25.49 -4.62
CA ILE A 151 11.86 25.62 -3.50
C ILE A 151 10.95 24.38 -3.35
N HIS A 152 11.19 23.34 -4.14
CA HIS A 152 10.28 22.20 -4.30
C HIS A 152 9.98 21.48 -2.98
N THR A 153 10.98 21.37 -2.09
CA THR A 153 10.82 20.80 -0.74
C THR A 153 9.84 21.59 0.11
N SER A 154 10.05 22.90 0.29
CA SER A 154 9.17 23.78 1.07
C SER A 154 7.76 23.85 0.46
N LEU A 155 7.70 23.95 -0.88
CA LEU A 155 6.44 24.01 -1.62
C LEU A 155 5.63 22.71 -1.47
N THR A 156 6.26 21.54 -1.49
CA THR A 156 5.58 20.26 -1.26
C THR A 156 5.14 20.12 0.20
N GLY A 157 5.97 20.56 1.16
CA GLY A 157 5.65 20.56 2.58
C GLY A 157 4.40 21.39 2.88
N LEU A 158 4.37 22.64 2.41
CA LEU A 158 3.20 23.53 2.52
C LEU A 158 1.99 23.00 1.76
N TYR A 159 2.14 22.51 0.53
CA TYR A 159 1.04 21.95 -0.28
C TYR A 159 0.40 20.76 0.44
N GLY A 160 1.21 19.81 0.91
CA GLY A 160 0.74 18.63 1.63
C GLY A 160 0.01 19.01 2.93
N ARG A 161 0.60 19.90 3.73
CA ARG A 161 -0.02 20.41 4.97
C ARG A 161 -1.36 21.11 4.69
N LEU A 162 -1.41 22.02 3.73
CA LEU A 162 -2.60 22.81 3.40
C LEU A 162 -3.72 21.94 2.80
N THR A 163 -3.39 21.02 1.89
CA THR A 163 -4.40 20.14 1.26
C THR A 163 -5.16 19.33 2.31
N ARG A 164 -4.49 18.85 3.36
CA ARG A 164 -5.14 18.13 4.48
C ARG A 164 -6.17 18.97 5.22
N ARG A 165 -5.91 20.27 5.41
CA ARG A 165 -6.83 21.21 6.07
C ARG A 165 -8.03 21.52 5.20
N VAL A 166 -7.78 21.83 3.93
CA VAL A 166 -8.82 22.21 2.97
C VAL A 166 -9.77 21.03 2.69
N ASP A 167 -9.23 19.83 2.45
CA ASP A 167 -10.04 18.61 2.30
C ASP A 167 -10.86 18.30 3.56
N LEU A 168 -10.28 18.46 4.76
CA LEU A 168 -10.99 18.23 6.02
C LEU A 168 -12.10 19.27 6.26
N ALA A 169 -11.82 20.55 6.02
CA ALA A 169 -12.77 21.64 6.16
C ALA A 169 -13.99 21.48 5.24
N GLU A 170 -13.78 21.08 3.98
CA GLU A 170 -14.86 20.81 3.03
C GLU A 170 -15.68 19.58 3.47
N ALA A 171 -15.02 18.48 3.82
CA ALA A 171 -15.70 17.27 4.29
C ALA A 171 -16.50 17.49 5.60
N ILE A 172 -16.04 18.40 6.46
CA ILE A 172 -16.78 18.85 7.65
C ILE A 172 -18.05 19.61 7.24
N LEU A 173 -17.96 20.59 6.33
CA LEU A 173 -19.14 21.31 5.83
C LEU A 173 -20.13 20.40 5.11
N ASP A 174 -19.67 19.41 4.36
CA ASP A 174 -20.53 18.43 3.70
C ASP A 174 -21.26 17.54 4.71
N THR A 175 -20.57 17.12 5.78
CA THR A 175 -21.18 16.31 6.86
C THR A 175 -22.18 17.12 7.70
N LEU A 176 -21.97 18.44 7.83
CA LEU A 176 -22.88 19.36 8.54
C LEU A 176 -24.08 19.82 7.68
N ALA A 177 -24.04 19.58 6.36
CA ALA A 177 -25.09 19.93 5.41
C ALA A 177 -26.02 18.74 5.04
N LEU A 178 -25.88 17.59 5.70
CA LEU A 178 -26.71 16.41 5.48
C LEU A 178 -28.13 16.60 6.03
N ASP A 179 -29.16 16.13 5.32
CA ASP A 179 -30.48 15.86 5.90
C ASP A 179 -30.54 14.39 6.39
N PRO A 180 -30.67 14.13 7.71
CA PRO A 180 -30.82 12.77 8.22
C PRO A 180 -32.04 12.02 7.65
N SER A 181 -33.07 12.75 7.24
CA SER A 181 -34.30 12.21 6.66
C SER A 181 -34.06 11.63 5.27
N GLU A 182 -33.32 12.34 4.41
CA GLU A 182 -32.94 11.84 3.07
C GLU A 182 -31.97 10.66 3.19
N ILE A 183 -30.98 10.74 4.09
CA ILE A 183 -30.01 9.66 4.34
C ILE A 183 -30.69 8.40 4.90
N GLY A 184 -31.70 8.56 5.76
CA GLY A 184 -32.45 7.45 6.36
C GLY A 184 -33.47 6.80 5.41
N GLN A 185 -33.98 7.52 4.40
CA GLN A 185 -35.12 7.08 3.59
C GLN A 185 -34.90 5.72 2.86
N PRO A 186 -33.72 5.38 2.30
CA PRO A 186 -33.49 4.06 1.71
C PRO A 186 -33.61 2.91 2.73
N GLY A 187 -33.23 3.16 3.99
CA GLY A 187 -33.39 2.21 5.08
C GLY A 187 -34.86 1.97 5.45
N LEU A 188 -35.67 3.05 5.48
CA LEU A 188 -37.12 2.96 5.67
C LEU A 188 -37.80 2.22 4.51
N GLN A 189 -37.38 2.47 3.27
CA GLN A 189 -37.91 1.76 2.10
C GLN A 189 -37.58 0.25 2.13
N ALA A 190 -36.37 -0.13 2.56
CA ALA A 190 -36.00 -1.53 2.75
C ALA A 190 -36.82 -2.22 3.84
N ALA A 191 -36.93 -1.61 5.03
CA ALA A 191 -37.73 -2.16 6.13
C ALA A 191 -39.24 -2.19 5.79
N GLY A 192 -39.75 -1.21 5.03
CA GLY A 192 -41.12 -1.20 4.53
C GLY A 192 -41.40 -2.33 3.54
N ALA A 193 -40.42 -2.69 2.70
CA ALA A 193 -40.52 -3.86 1.83
C ALA A 193 -40.56 -5.18 2.64
N GLU A 194 -39.84 -5.28 3.76
CA GLU A 194 -39.99 -6.42 4.69
C GLU A 194 -41.41 -6.48 5.28
N VAL A 195 -42.00 -5.34 5.67
CA VAL A 195 -43.37 -5.25 6.21
C VAL A 195 -44.40 -5.73 5.18
N LEU A 196 -44.30 -5.35 3.90
CA LEU A 196 -45.19 -5.88 2.86
C LEU A 196 -44.98 -7.37 2.61
N ALA A 197 -43.73 -7.85 2.60
CA ALA A 197 -43.43 -9.26 2.40
C ALA A 197 -43.94 -10.13 3.56
N ALA A 198 -43.95 -9.61 4.79
CA ALA A 198 -44.55 -10.25 5.95
C ALA A 198 -46.10 -10.18 5.94
N LEU A 199 -46.68 -9.06 5.50
CA LEU A 199 -48.13 -8.89 5.36
C LEU A 199 -48.71 -9.89 4.35
N GLY A 200 -48.08 -10.08 3.19
CA GLY A 200 -48.52 -11.10 2.21
C GLY A 200 -48.50 -12.54 2.75
N GLN A 201 -47.60 -12.85 3.69
CA GLN A 201 -47.59 -14.14 4.39
C GLN A 201 -48.74 -14.26 5.41
N VAL A 202 -49.15 -13.16 6.04
CA VAL A 202 -50.33 -13.11 6.91
C VAL A 202 -51.62 -13.25 6.09
N GLU A 203 -51.74 -12.57 4.95
CA GLU A 203 -52.86 -12.72 4.01
C GLU A 203 -53.00 -14.17 3.50
N GLN A 204 -51.90 -14.78 3.04
CA GLN A 204 -51.86 -16.18 2.59
C GLN A 204 -52.16 -17.19 3.72
N HIS A 205 -51.90 -16.83 4.98
CA HIS A 205 -52.27 -17.66 6.12
C HIS A 205 -53.76 -17.52 6.45
N LEU A 206 -54.28 -16.30 6.46
CA LEU A 206 -55.69 -16.00 6.72
C LEU A 206 -56.62 -16.59 5.66
N SER A 207 -56.20 -16.67 4.40
CA SER A 207 -57.00 -17.30 3.32
C SER A 207 -57.24 -18.82 3.50
N GLN A 208 -56.63 -19.44 4.52
CA GLN A 208 -56.82 -20.86 4.86
C GLN A 208 -57.99 -21.07 5.84
N TYR A 209 -58.56 -19.99 6.39
CA TYR A 209 -59.61 -20.02 7.41
C TYR A 209 -60.92 -19.41 6.90
N GLU A 210 -62.06 -20.01 7.25
CA GLU A 210 -63.36 -19.41 6.95
C GLU A 210 -63.47 -18.03 7.61
N LYS A 211 -63.72 -16.99 6.81
CA LYS A 211 -63.75 -15.57 7.22
C LYS A 211 -62.41 -15.01 7.74
N GLY A 212 -61.27 -15.64 7.43
CA GLY A 212 -59.95 -15.14 7.84
C GLY A 212 -59.66 -13.70 7.38
N GLU A 213 -60.15 -13.31 6.20
CA GLU A 213 -60.03 -11.94 5.66
C GLU A 213 -60.60 -10.86 6.61
N ALA A 214 -61.57 -11.19 7.47
CA ALA A 214 -62.15 -10.25 8.43
C ALA A 214 -61.17 -9.79 9.53
N TRP A 215 -60.00 -10.44 9.65
CA TRP A 215 -58.92 -9.98 10.53
C TRP A 215 -58.14 -8.80 9.94
N LEU A 216 -58.11 -8.60 8.61
CA LEU A 216 -57.29 -7.54 7.99
C LEU A 216 -57.75 -6.12 8.41
N PRO A 217 -59.06 -5.79 8.39
CA PRO A 217 -59.52 -4.49 8.89
C PRO A 217 -59.40 -4.35 10.41
N TRP A 218 -59.50 -5.46 11.16
CA TRP A 218 -59.37 -5.45 12.63
C TRP A 218 -57.92 -5.22 13.10
N LEU A 219 -56.95 -5.80 12.40
CA LEU A 219 -55.53 -5.53 12.56
C LEU A 219 -55.14 -4.12 12.05
N GLY A 220 -55.99 -3.49 11.23
CA GLY A 220 -55.74 -2.19 10.61
C GLY A 220 -54.75 -2.23 9.45
N VAL A 221 -54.40 -3.42 8.94
CA VAL A 221 -53.36 -3.58 7.91
C VAL A 221 -53.78 -3.04 6.53
N ASP A 222 -55.07 -2.81 6.30
CA ASP A 222 -55.62 -2.10 5.13
C ASP A 222 -54.99 -0.71 4.92
N ASN A 223 -54.39 -0.12 5.97
CA ASN A 223 -53.69 1.16 5.93
C ASN A 223 -52.22 1.05 5.50
N VAL A 224 -51.59 -0.14 5.58
CA VAL A 224 -50.17 -0.34 5.20
C VAL A 224 -49.89 0.00 3.72
N PRO A 225 -50.79 -0.29 2.76
CA PRO A 225 -50.66 0.21 1.39
C PRO A 225 -50.65 1.75 1.25
N ALA A 226 -51.08 2.52 2.25
CA ALA A 226 -50.94 3.99 2.25
C ALA A 226 -49.51 4.42 2.60
N ALA A 227 -48.86 3.75 3.57
CA ALA A 227 -47.45 3.97 3.88
C ALA A 227 -46.54 3.66 2.67
N ALA A 228 -46.81 2.56 1.97
CA ALA A 228 -46.11 2.22 0.72
C ALA A 228 -46.31 3.27 -0.39
N LYS A 229 -47.51 3.85 -0.52
CA LYS A 229 -47.79 4.96 -1.46
C LYS A 229 -47.11 6.27 -1.06
N ALA A 230 -46.91 6.50 0.24
CA ALA A 230 -46.12 7.60 0.79
C ALA A 230 -44.60 7.34 0.75
N GLY A 231 -44.14 6.35 -0.04
CA GLY A 231 -42.72 6.05 -0.22
C GLY A 231 -42.00 5.56 1.05
N TRP A 232 -42.75 5.14 2.06
CA TRP A 232 -42.30 4.83 3.42
C TRP A 232 -41.73 6.04 4.19
N ALA A 233 -42.35 7.21 4.06
CA ALA A 233 -42.04 8.36 4.93
C ALA A 233 -42.38 8.05 6.40
N ALA A 234 -41.53 8.47 7.33
CA ALA A 234 -41.64 8.12 8.75
C ALA A 234 -42.89 8.71 9.43
N ASP A 235 -43.24 9.96 9.12
CA ASP A 235 -44.40 10.70 9.63
C ASP A 235 -45.74 10.00 9.33
N VAL A 236 -45.89 9.48 8.11
CA VAL A 236 -47.08 8.72 7.68
C VAL A 236 -47.04 7.29 8.22
N THR A 237 -45.87 6.65 8.20
CA THR A 237 -45.77 5.20 8.43
C THR A 237 -45.75 4.82 9.91
N VAL A 238 -45.05 5.58 10.76
CA VAL A 238 -44.92 5.26 12.20
C VAL A 238 -46.28 5.17 12.90
N PRO A 239 -47.25 6.10 12.70
CA PRO A 239 -48.59 5.96 13.27
C PRO A 239 -49.33 4.71 12.78
N ILE A 240 -49.27 4.41 11.48
CA ILE A 240 -49.94 3.25 10.87
C ILE A 240 -49.39 1.95 11.45
N LEU A 241 -48.07 1.75 11.42
CA LEU A 241 -47.47 0.50 11.88
C LEU A 241 -47.52 0.34 13.39
N SER A 242 -47.48 1.44 14.17
CA SER A 242 -47.68 1.37 15.63
C SER A 242 -49.08 0.87 15.99
N ALA A 243 -50.12 1.35 15.29
CA ALA A 243 -51.49 0.88 15.48
C ALA A 243 -51.66 -0.61 15.13
N VAL A 244 -51.07 -1.06 14.01
CA VAL A 244 -51.05 -2.49 13.66
C VAL A 244 -50.32 -3.31 14.74
N ARG A 245 -49.17 -2.82 15.24
CA ARG A 245 -48.38 -3.49 16.27
C ARG A 245 -49.13 -3.66 17.59
N GLU A 246 -49.91 -2.66 17.98
CA GLU A 246 -50.78 -2.73 19.16
C GLU A 246 -51.82 -3.86 19.04
N LYS A 247 -52.39 -4.08 17.84
CA LYS A 247 -53.35 -5.18 17.60
C LYS A 247 -52.68 -6.55 17.52
N LEU A 248 -51.49 -6.65 16.94
CA LEU A 248 -50.71 -7.90 16.92
C LEU A 248 -50.30 -8.36 18.33
N ASN A 249 -49.97 -7.41 19.22
CA ASN A 249 -49.59 -7.70 20.61
C ASN A 249 -50.78 -7.65 21.59
N PHE A 250 -52.02 -7.75 21.08
CA PHE A 250 -53.22 -7.77 21.90
C PHE A 250 -53.27 -9.01 22.81
N LYS A 251 -53.74 -8.82 24.05
CA LYS A 251 -53.87 -9.91 25.03
C LYS A 251 -55.05 -10.81 24.66
N ALA A 252 -54.77 -11.96 24.04
CA ALA A 252 -55.74 -12.99 23.72
C ALA A 252 -56.61 -13.40 24.93
N GLU A 253 -57.90 -13.63 24.67
CA GLU A 253 -58.93 -13.96 25.66
C GLU A 253 -58.95 -15.46 26.03
N GLY A 254 -58.31 -16.31 25.21
CA GLY A 254 -58.22 -17.75 25.45
C GLY A 254 -57.09 -18.43 24.67
N GLU A 255 -56.76 -19.65 25.06
CA GLU A 255 -55.57 -20.37 24.59
C GLU A 255 -55.53 -20.57 23.06
N ALA A 256 -56.66 -20.93 22.44
CA ALA A 256 -56.72 -21.12 20.98
C ALA A 256 -56.42 -19.82 20.20
N GLN A 257 -56.86 -18.66 20.71
CA GLN A 257 -56.56 -17.36 20.12
C GLN A 257 -55.09 -16.97 20.33
N ALA A 258 -54.51 -17.31 21.49
CA ALA A 258 -53.08 -17.13 21.76
C ALA A 258 -52.21 -18.00 20.83
N GLN A 259 -52.58 -19.27 20.61
CA GLN A 259 -51.89 -20.16 19.68
C GLN A 259 -52.00 -19.68 18.22
N PHE A 260 -53.16 -19.13 17.82
CA PHE A 260 -53.38 -18.56 16.49
C PHE A 260 -52.54 -17.30 16.24
N LEU A 261 -52.55 -16.32 17.15
CA LEU A 261 -51.70 -15.13 17.04
C LEU A 261 -50.21 -15.46 17.18
N ALA A 262 -49.87 -16.59 17.81
CA ALA A 262 -48.52 -17.15 17.82
C ALA A 262 -48.17 -18.00 16.57
N ALA A 263 -48.92 -17.91 15.47
CA ALA A 263 -48.49 -18.45 14.19
C ALA A 263 -47.26 -17.69 13.65
N GLN A 264 -46.46 -18.35 12.79
CA GLN A 264 -45.22 -17.79 12.26
C GLN A 264 -45.43 -16.45 11.50
N PRO A 265 -46.44 -16.30 10.62
CA PRO A 265 -46.60 -15.07 9.83
C PRO A 265 -46.85 -13.82 10.69
N PHE A 266 -47.66 -13.92 11.76
CA PHE A 266 -47.92 -12.80 12.66
C PHE A 266 -46.65 -12.36 13.41
N ARG A 267 -45.79 -13.30 13.83
CA ARG A 267 -44.48 -12.96 14.41
C ARG A 267 -43.54 -12.31 13.40
N GLN A 268 -43.52 -12.77 12.15
CA GLN A 268 -42.72 -12.14 11.09
C GLN A 268 -43.20 -10.71 10.80
N LEU A 269 -44.52 -10.46 10.87
CA LEU A 269 -45.09 -9.12 10.71
C LEU A 269 -44.76 -8.21 11.90
N ASP A 270 -44.87 -8.67 13.15
CA ASP A 270 -44.42 -7.87 14.31
C ASP A 270 -42.91 -7.58 14.24
N GLN A 271 -42.09 -8.56 13.82
CA GLN A 271 -40.66 -8.37 13.65
C GLN A 271 -40.33 -7.34 12.56
N ALA A 272 -40.94 -7.43 11.38
CA ALA A 272 -40.72 -6.46 10.30
C ALA A 272 -41.21 -5.05 10.68
N ILE A 273 -42.36 -4.95 11.37
CA ILE A 273 -42.84 -3.68 11.93
C ILE A 273 -41.86 -3.15 13.00
N GLY A 274 -41.31 -4.03 13.84
CA GLY A 274 -40.27 -3.70 14.80
C GLY A 274 -39.00 -3.16 14.14
N ASN A 275 -38.52 -3.81 13.08
CA ASN A 275 -37.39 -3.35 12.27
C ASN A 275 -37.65 -1.93 11.73
N TYR A 276 -38.82 -1.69 11.13
CA TYR A 276 -39.21 -0.38 10.62
C TYR A 276 -39.24 0.69 11.71
N LEU A 277 -39.93 0.44 12.82
CA LEU A 277 -40.08 1.41 13.92
C LEU A 277 -38.73 1.72 14.59
N ASN A 278 -37.84 0.74 14.67
CA ASN A 278 -36.46 0.94 15.14
C ASN A 278 -35.63 1.78 14.15
N ALA A 279 -35.76 1.54 12.85
CA ALA A 279 -35.09 2.35 11.83
C ALA A 279 -35.58 3.81 11.85
N ALA A 280 -36.91 4.02 11.88
CA ALA A 280 -37.52 5.35 11.94
C ALA A 280 -37.16 6.11 13.23
N SER A 281 -37.07 5.44 14.38
CA SER A 281 -36.63 6.07 15.64
C SER A 281 -35.12 6.29 15.74
N SER A 282 -34.33 5.73 14.82
CA SER A 282 -32.89 5.97 14.72
C SER A 282 -32.54 7.19 13.85
N ILE A 283 -33.50 7.78 13.14
CA ILE A 283 -33.30 8.99 12.33
C ILE A 283 -33.51 10.24 13.22
N PRO A 284 -32.47 11.08 13.44
CA PRO A 284 -32.59 12.33 14.18
C PRO A 284 -33.70 13.22 13.65
N GLN A 285 -34.39 13.93 14.55
CA GLN A 285 -35.49 14.82 14.20
C GLN A 285 -35.04 16.28 14.34
N GLY A 286 -35.15 17.05 13.25
CA GLY A 286 -34.61 18.41 13.18
C GLY A 286 -33.12 18.47 13.54
N ASP A 287 -32.69 19.58 14.13
CA ASP A 287 -31.26 19.87 14.41
C ASP A 287 -30.69 19.11 15.63
N SER A 288 -31.41 18.12 16.17
CA SER A 288 -31.06 17.42 17.43
C SER A 288 -29.73 16.64 17.38
N TRP A 289 -29.20 16.38 16.19
CA TRP A 289 -27.90 15.74 15.94
C TRP A 289 -26.74 16.74 15.79
N VAL A 290 -27.05 18.01 15.47
CA VAL A 290 -26.05 19.00 15.05
C VAL A 290 -25.07 19.33 16.17
N GLU A 291 -25.54 19.66 17.37
CA GLU A 291 -24.65 20.00 18.50
C GLU A 291 -23.77 18.82 18.96
N PRO A 292 -24.28 17.58 19.14
CA PRO A 292 -23.45 16.40 19.36
C PRO A 292 -22.39 16.17 18.26
N LEU A 293 -22.78 16.33 17.00
CA LEU A 293 -21.87 16.19 15.85
C LEU A 293 -20.77 17.28 15.87
N ARG A 294 -21.13 18.55 16.11
CA ARG A 294 -20.15 19.66 16.22
C ARG A 294 -19.14 19.42 17.33
N ALA A 295 -19.56 18.86 18.47
CA ALA A 295 -18.66 18.47 19.55
C ALA A 295 -17.73 17.28 19.20
N ASP A 296 -18.15 16.36 18.34
CA ASP A 296 -17.28 15.31 17.80
C ASP A 296 -16.30 15.86 16.75
N LEU A 297 -16.77 16.73 15.85
CA LEU A 297 -15.97 17.35 14.79
C LEU A 297 -14.89 18.29 15.35
N SER A 298 -15.22 19.12 16.34
CA SER A 298 -14.25 19.98 17.03
C SER A 298 -13.14 19.16 17.71
N ARG A 299 -13.51 18.05 18.38
CA ARG A 299 -12.52 17.12 18.98
C ARG A 299 -11.64 16.44 17.91
N LEU A 300 -12.22 16.09 16.77
CA LEU A 300 -11.51 15.50 15.64
C LEU A 300 -10.49 16.48 15.03
N VAL A 301 -10.89 17.73 14.79
CA VAL A 301 -9.99 18.78 14.27
C VAL A 301 -8.87 19.07 15.28
N ALA A 302 -9.19 19.28 16.56
CA ALA A 302 -8.20 19.52 17.59
C ALA A 302 -7.17 18.38 17.72
N ALA A 303 -7.62 17.12 17.65
CA ALA A 303 -6.72 15.96 17.68
C ALA A 303 -5.88 15.82 16.40
N ALA A 304 -6.44 16.15 15.23
CA ALA A 304 -5.69 16.16 13.97
C ALA A 304 -4.58 17.23 13.97
N GLU A 305 -4.86 18.44 14.44
CA GLU A 305 -3.86 19.51 14.56
C GLU A 305 -2.77 19.17 15.58
N ALA A 306 -3.15 18.62 16.75
CA ALA A 306 -2.18 18.17 17.75
C ALA A 306 -1.27 17.03 17.22
N TYR A 307 -1.80 16.15 16.36
CA TYR A 307 -1.00 15.11 15.71
C TYR A 307 -0.06 15.69 14.64
N GLU A 308 -0.54 16.60 13.80
CA GLU A 308 0.27 17.27 12.78
C GLU A 308 1.37 18.18 13.36
N GLN A 309 1.18 18.71 14.56
CA GLN A 309 2.18 19.50 15.27
C GLN A 309 3.33 18.61 15.79
N ASP A 310 3.01 17.60 16.61
CA ASP A 310 3.98 16.90 17.46
C ASP A 310 4.06 15.37 17.26
N ALA A 311 3.24 14.80 16.37
CA ALA A 311 3.18 13.38 16.01
C ALA A 311 3.04 12.40 17.21
N THR A 312 2.40 12.83 18.30
CA THR A 312 2.30 12.07 19.55
C THR A 312 1.31 10.90 19.46
N ALA A 313 1.56 9.86 20.26
CA ALA A 313 0.63 8.73 20.42
C ALA A 313 -0.65 9.15 21.18
N GLY A 314 -0.59 10.20 21.99
CA GLY A 314 -1.78 10.82 22.60
C GLY A 314 -2.73 11.36 21.54
N ALA A 315 -2.25 12.31 20.72
CA ALA A 315 -3.06 12.90 19.65
C ALA A 315 -3.52 11.87 18.61
N ALA A 316 -2.70 10.85 18.32
CA ALA A 316 -3.10 9.70 17.51
C ALA A 316 -4.31 8.95 18.09
N ALA A 317 -4.27 8.64 19.39
CA ALA A 317 -5.35 7.94 20.08
C ALA A 317 -6.61 8.80 20.19
N ASP A 318 -6.46 10.10 20.47
CA ASP A 318 -7.56 11.05 20.52
C ASP A 318 -8.24 11.20 19.14
N LEU A 319 -7.48 11.24 18.05
CA LEU A 319 -8.04 11.28 16.69
C LEU A 319 -8.79 9.99 16.35
N ARG A 320 -8.28 8.83 16.76
CA ARG A 320 -8.97 7.54 16.60
C ARG A 320 -10.25 7.47 17.46
N ALA A 321 -10.25 8.04 18.66
CA ALA A 321 -11.41 8.10 19.54
C ALA A 321 -12.49 9.09 19.06
N ALA A 322 -12.07 10.25 18.54
CA ALA A 322 -12.96 11.24 17.92
C ALA A 322 -13.60 10.67 16.63
N TYR A 323 -12.80 10.05 15.75
CA TYR A 323 -13.30 9.33 14.57
C TYR A 323 -14.35 8.26 14.93
N GLY A 324 -14.05 7.43 15.93
CA GLY A 324 -14.99 6.41 16.40
C GLY A 324 -16.25 6.97 17.08
N SER A 325 -16.28 8.26 17.43
CA SER A 325 -17.46 8.95 17.96
C SER A 325 -18.28 9.58 16.84
N LEU A 326 -17.62 10.28 15.91
CA LEU A 326 -18.21 10.82 14.68
C LEU A 326 -19.02 9.76 13.92
N SER A 327 -18.49 8.53 13.79
CA SER A 327 -19.16 7.44 13.09
C SER A 327 -20.43 6.90 13.80
N ARG A 328 -20.87 7.53 14.89
CA ARG A 328 -22.12 7.27 15.61
C ARG A 328 -23.04 8.50 15.71
N THR A 329 -22.55 9.69 15.39
CA THR A 329 -23.27 10.97 15.52
C THR A 329 -23.59 11.61 14.16
N ALA A 330 -22.76 11.40 13.14
CA ALA A 330 -23.06 11.81 11.77
C ALA A 330 -24.12 10.87 11.12
N PRO A 331 -25.16 11.40 10.43
CA PRO A 331 -26.26 10.60 9.88
C PRO A 331 -25.83 9.52 8.86
N ASP A 332 -24.77 9.77 8.11
CA ASP A 332 -24.17 8.87 7.11
C ASP A 332 -23.00 8.04 7.67
N GLY A 333 -22.72 8.14 8.97
CA GLY A 333 -21.50 7.63 9.60
C GLY A 333 -20.25 8.49 9.37
N GLY A 334 -20.42 9.71 8.85
CA GLY A 334 -19.36 10.68 8.57
C GLY A 334 -18.52 10.26 7.36
N ALA A 335 -19.15 9.90 6.24
CA ALA A 335 -18.48 9.27 5.10
C ALA A 335 -17.48 10.21 4.41
N ALA A 336 -17.80 11.51 4.30
CA ALA A 336 -16.89 12.52 3.74
C ALA A 336 -15.61 12.65 4.59
N VAL A 337 -15.75 12.90 5.90
CA VAL A 337 -14.60 12.98 6.83
C VAL A 337 -13.86 11.64 6.91
N THR A 338 -14.56 10.52 6.84
CA THR A 338 -13.97 9.17 6.76
C THR A 338 -13.07 9.03 5.53
N ALA A 339 -13.46 9.56 4.37
CA ALA A 339 -12.63 9.53 3.17
C ALA A 339 -11.35 10.36 3.34
N VAL A 340 -11.44 11.56 3.94
CA VAL A 340 -10.28 12.41 4.27
C VAL A 340 -9.33 11.71 5.25
N LEU A 341 -9.84 11.14 6.33
CA LEU A 341 -9.02 10.43 7.30
C LEU A 341 -8.37 9.16 6.70
N ARG A 342 -9.08 8.43 5.83
CA ARG A 342 -8.50 7.32 5.04
C ARG A 342 -7.45 7.77 4.04
N ARG A 343 -7.55 8.98 3.49
CA ARG A 343 -6.54 9.56 2.60
C ARG A 343 -5.28 9.95 3.36
N TYR A 344 -5.39 10.53 4.56
CA TYR A 344 -4.23 11.20 5.18
C TYR A 344 -3.66 10.57 6.46
N TYR A 345 -4.45 9.84 7.24
CA TYR A 345 -4.02 9.31 8.54
C TYR A 345 -4.22 7.80 8.69
N PHE A 346 -5.08 7.17 7.88
CA PHE A 346 -5.37 5.72 7.94
C PHE A 346 -4.95 4.98 6.66
N ASN A 347 -4.00 5.51 5.87
CA ASN A 347 -3.50 4.86 4.66
C ASN A 347 -2.34 3.88 4.95
N ASP A 348 -1.70 3.32 3.93
CA ASP A 348 -0.53 2.43 4.12
C ASP A 348 0.70 3.26 4.51
N ASN A 349 1.49 2.80 5.49
CA ASN A 349 2.69 3.50 6.00
C ASN A 349 4.01 2.83 5.60
N PHE A 350 3.93 1.79 4.77
CA PHE A 350 5.04 1.11 4.12
C PHE A 350 4.70 0.87 2.65
N GLU A 351 5.61 1.19 1.74
CA GLU A 351 5.56 0.73 0.35
C GLU A 351 6.95 0.33 -0.15
N MET A 352 7.00 -0.78 -0.88
CA MET A 352 8.16 -1.25 -1.63
C MET A 352 7.76 -1.38 -3.10
N ILE A 353 8.57 -0.82 -4.00
CA ILE A 353 8.42 -0.99 -5.45
C ILE A 353 9.68 -1.67 -6.01
N LEU A 354 9.48 -2.70 -6.83
CA LEU A 354 10.51 -3.46 -7.51
C LEU A 354 10.30 -3.33 -9.03
N SER A 355 11.22 -2.65 -9.71
CA SER A 355 11.22 -2.58 -11.18
C SER A 355 11.41 -3.94 -11.84
N GLU A 356 10.82 -4.17 -13.01
CA GLU A 356 11.03 -5.39 -13.81
C GLU A 356 12.52 -5.65 -14.06
N ASN A 357 13.31 -4.60 -14.33
CA ASN A 357 14.74 -4.74 -14.57
C ASN A 357 15.50 -5.31 -13.35
N LEU A 358 15.04 -4.98 -12.13
CA LEU A 358 15.55 -5.58 -10.91
C LEU A 358 15.08 -7.04 -10.76
N LEU A 359 13.79 -7.31 -11.01
CA LEU A 359 13.22 -8.66 -10.94
C LEU A 359 13.93 -9.61 -11.93
N ASP A 360 14.20 -9.18 -13.16
CA ASP A 360 14.95 -9.97 -14.14
C ASP A 360 16.40 -10.18 -13.68
N ARG A 361 17.12 -9.17 -13.16
CA ARG A 361 18.48 -9.34 -12.61
C ARG A 361 18.56 -10.42 -11.52
N LEU A 362 17.50 -10.59 -10.73
CA LEU A 362 17.37 -11.55 -9.64
C LEU A 362 17.01 -12.97 -10.12
N VAL A 363 16.09 -13.07 -11.09
CA VAL A 363 15.66 -14.34 -11.70
C VAL A 363 16.63 -14.85 -12.78
N TYR A 364 17.47 -13.97 -13.34
CA TYR A 364 18.37 -14.25 -14.47
C TYR A 364 19.24 -15.49 -14.23
N ASP A 365 18.90 -16.56 -14.95
CA ASP A 365 19.76 -17.70 -15.22
C ASP A 365 20.14 -17.71 -16.71
N HIS A 366 21.38 -18.08 -16.97
CA HIS A 366 21.84 -18.57 -18.26
C HIS A 366 22.79 -19.73 -18.00
N ASP A 367 22.41 -20.95 -18.42
CA ASP A 367 23.20 -22.15 -18.15
C ASP A 367 23.34 -23.07 -19.37
N GLN A 368 24.50 -23.74 -19.49
CA GLN A 368 25.00 -24.46 -20.65
C GLN A 368 25.24 -25.98 -20.38
N ARG A 369 24.51 -26.93 -20.99
CA ARG A 369 24.80 -28.41 -20.95
C ARG A 369 25.69 -28.82 -22.15
N ALA A 370 26.05 -30.11 -22.15
CA ALA A 370 26.08 -30.94 -23.34
C ALA A 370 25.17 -32.17 -23.11
N GLY A 371 24.58 -32.73 -24.18
CA GLY A 371 23.75 -33.93 -24.12
C GLY A 371 24.04 -34.92 -25.24
N CYS A 372 23.80 -36.21 -24.99
CA CYS A 372 23.82 -37.26 -26.01
C CYS A 372 22.40 -37.60 -26.45
N ILE A 373 22.21 -37.80 -27.75
CA ILE A 373 20.95 -38.24 -28.35
C ILE A 373 21.03 -39.76 -28.56
N TYR A 374 20.04 -40.47 -28.02
CA TYR A 374 19.76 -41.86 -28.33
C TYR A 374 18.23 -42.00 -28.45
N ASP A 375 17.76 -42.45 -29.61
CA ASP A 375 16.33 -42.42 -29.93
C ASP A 375 15.90 -43.44 -31.00
N PHE A 376 14.60 -43.59 -31.17
CA PHE A 376 14.02 -44.32 -32.29
C PHE A 376 12.89 -43.52 -32.95
N VAL A 377 13.15 -42.96 -34.14
CA VAL A 377 12.28 -42.00 -34.83
C VAL A 377 11.93 -42.53 -36.22
N LEU A 378 10.63 -42.71 -36.50
CA LEU A 378 10.09 -43.13 -37.80
C LEU A 378 10.71 -44.39 -38.43
N GLY A 379 11.26 -45.30 -37.61
CA GLY A 379 11.95 -46.52 -38.04
C GLY A 379 13.48 -46.41 -38.14
N ALA A 380 14.05 -45.26 -37.79
CA ALA A 380 15.50 -45.04 -37.69
C ALA A 380 15.97 -45.07 -36.23
N GLN A 381 17.09 -45.73 -35.96
CA GLN A 381 17.82 -45.56 -34.70
C GLN A 381 18.66 -44.28 -34.79
N VAL A 382 18.33 -43.28 -33.98
CA VAL A 382 18.99 -41.97 -34.02
C VAL A 382 20.02 -41.88 -32.91
N THR A 383 21.25 -41.51 -33.28
CA THR A 383 22.37 -41.29 -32.34
C THR A 383 23.07 -39.97 -32.65
N GLY A 384 23.52 -39.24 -31.63
CA GLY A 384 24.13 -37.92 -31.83
C GLY A 384 24.45 -37.15 -30.55
N HIS A 385 24.66 -35.84 -30.70
CA HIS A 385 24.93 -34.91 -29.60
C HIS A 385 24.14 -33.60 -29.77
N GLN A 386 23.89 -32.91 -28.65
CA GLN A 386 23.28 -31.58 -28.58
C GLN A 386 24.05 -30.67 -27.61
N ILE A 387 24.38 -29.43 -28.03
CA ILE A 387 25.15 -28.43 -27.26
C ILE A 387 24.24 -27.23 -26.94
N THR A 388 24.29 -26.73 -25.71
CA THR A 388 23.08 -26.45 -24.93
C THR A 388 23.30 -25.16 -24.08
N ASN A 389 22.57 -24.01 -24.21
CA ASN A 389 22.46 -22.78 -23.35
C ASN A 389 21.12 -21.93 -23.47
N SER A 390 20.42 -21.45 -22.39
CA SER A 390 19.21 -20.52 -22.39
C SER A 390 19.46 -19.13 -21.79
N ARG A 391 18.40 -18.30 -21.80
CA ARG A 391 18.06 -17.44 -20.66
C ARG A 391 16.73 -17.81 -19.97
N ALA A 392 16.69 -17.84 -18.63
CA ALA A 392 15.48 -17.64 -17.85
C ALA A 392 15.35 -16.15 -17.45
N GLY A 393 14.12 -15.65 -17.31
CA GLY A 393 13.85 -14.25 -16.95
C GLY A 393 12.42 -14.06 -16.46
N ILE A 394 12.02 -12.80 -16.27
CA ILE A 394 10.67 -12.43 -15.79
C ILE A 394 10.10 -11.24 -16.56
N ASP A 395 8.79 -11.25 -16.71
CA ASP A 395 7.94 -10.29 -17.43
C ASP A 395 6.82 -9.88 -16.46
N VAL A 396 6.60 -8.59 -16.23
CA VAL A 396 5.63 -8.09 -15.23
C VAL A 396 4.33 -7.68 -15.92
N LEU A 397 3.21 -8.20 -15.43
CA LEU A 397 1.90 -8.03 -16.05
C LEU A 397 1.01 -7.09 -15.22
N PRO A 398 0.19 -6.23 -15.84
CA PRO A 398 -0.59 -5.24 -15.13
C PRO A 398 -1.70 -5.88 -14.28
N SER A 399 -1.83 -5.45 -13.03
CA SER A 399 -2.90 -5.90 -12.14
C SER A 399 -3.09 -5.01 -10.92
N SER A 400 -4.36 -4.69 -10.64
CA SER A 400 -4.82 -3.99 -9.44
C SER A 400 -5.42 -4.93 -8.38
N ASN A 401 -5.13 -6.24 -8.44
CA ASN A 401 -5.62 -7.21 -7.46
C ASN A 401 -4.64 -8.38 -7.29
N GLY A 402 -3.61 -8.16 -6.45
CA GLY A 402 -2.41 -8.99 -6.42
C GLY A 402 -1.42 -8.56 -7.51
N ALA A 403 -0.13 -8.82 -7.29
CA ALA A 403 0.88 -8.65 -8.33
C ALA A 403 0.88 -9.86 -9.28
N ARG A 404 1.03 -9.60 -10.58
CA ARG A 404 1.10 -10.61 -11.63
C ARG A 404 2.44 -10.51 -12.36
N MET A 405 3.08 -11.65 -12.55
CA MET A 405 4.34 -11.80 -13.27
C MET A 405 4.29 -13.05 -14.14
N GLN A 406 5.23 -13.19 -15.06
CA GLN A 406 5.37 -14.36 -15.92
C GLN A 406 6.85 -14.74 -15.97
N ILE A 407 7.21 -15.90 -15.40
CA ILE A 407 8.55 -16.45 -15.57
C ILE A 407 8.64 -16.92 -17.02
N THR A 408 9.66 -16.46 -17.74
CA THR A 408 9.93 -16.87 -19.12
C THR A 408 11.19 -17.74 -19.17
N LEU A 409 11.19 -18.73 -20.06
CA LEU A 409 12.33 -19.58 -20.36
C LEU A 409 12.55 -19.53 -21.88
N ASN A 410 13.46 -18.66 -22.30
CA ASN A 410 13.85 -18.48 -23.68
C ASN A 410 14.96 -19.48 -24.01
N GLY A 411 14.55 -20.55 -24.68
CA GLY A 411 15.37 -21.69 -25.06
C GLY A 411 15.34 -21.96 -26.55
N THR A 412 16.16 -22.89 -26.97
CA THR A 412 16.34 -23.29 -28.38
C THR A 412 17.03 -24.68 -28.38
N VAL A 413 17.23 -25.40 -29.50
CA VAL A 413 17.88 -26.75 -29.51
C VAL A 413 18.82 -26.99 -30.73
N HIS A 414 20.14 -26.99 -30.53
CA HIS A 414 21.17 -27.37 -31.51
C HIS A 414 21.49 -28.86 -31.40
N SER A 415 21.40 -29.61 -32.50
CA SER A 415 21.78 -31.02 -32.54
C SER A 415 22.56 -31.41 -33.80
N ASN A 416 23.42 -32.42 -33.66
CA ASN A 416 24.03 -33.14 -34.78
C ASN A 416 23.82 -34.64 -34.56
N SER A 417 23.15 -35.30 -35.50
CA SER A 417 22.70 -36.68 -35.35
C SER A 417 22.76 -37.48 -36.66
N ARG A 418 22.87 -38.80 -36.51
CA ARG A 418 22.71 -39.77 -37.60
C ARG A 418 21.55 -40.71 -37.27
N GLY A 419 20.65 -40.91 -38.22
CA GLY A 419 19.56 -41.89 -38.15
C GLY A 419 19.85 -43.09 -39.03
N ASP A 420 20.10 -44.25 -38.43
CA ASP A 420 20.37 -45.51 -39.14
C ASP A 420 19.07 -46.29 -39.37
N THR A 421 18.80 -46.69 -40.63
CA THR A 421 17.67 -47.57 -40.99
C THR A 421 18.15 -48.86 -41.66
N SER A 422 17.21 -49.77 -41.96
CA SER A 422 17.51 -50.96 -42.76
C SER A 422 17.96 -50.67 -44.20
N GLN A 423 17.73 -49.47 -44.74
CA GLN A 423 17.97 -49.11 -46.15
C GLN A 423 18.99 -47.97 -46.35
N ALA A 424 19.00 -46.98 -45.46
CA ALA A 424 19.85 -45.78 -45.55
C ALA A 424 20.22 -45.23 -44.15
N THR A 425 21.33 -44.49 -44.09
CA THR A 425 21.74 -43.64 -42.96
C THR A 425 21.53 -42.17 -43.34
N VAL A 426 20.94 -41.39 -42.45
CA VAL A 426 20.60 -39.97 -42.68
C VAL A 426 21.34 -39.10 -41.66
N PHE A 427 22.08 -38.09 -42.12
CA PHE A 427 22.78 -37.13 -41.26
C PHE A 427 21.99 -35.83 -41.17
N THR A 428 21.64 -35.43 -39.95
CA THR A 428 20.75 -34.30 -39.68
C THR A 428 21.38 -33.33 -38.69
N THR A 429 21.44 -32.04 -39.06
CA THR A 429 21.63 -30.95 -38.11
C THR A 429 20.27 -30.42 -37.71
N GLY A 430 19.92 -30.49 -36.43
CA GLY A 430 18.74 -29.84 -35.88
C GLY A 430 19.09 -28.44 -35.35
N ASN A 431 18.19 -27.48 -35.56
CA ASN A 431 18.26 -26.15 -34.98
C ASN A 431 16.85 -25.68 -34.64
N HIS A 432 16.42 -25.98 -33.42
CA HIS A 432 15.05 -25.80 -32.94
C HIS A 432 14.96 -24.55 -32.04
N SER A 433 13.77 -23.99 -31.82
CA SER A 433 13.51 -22.95 -30.82
C SER A 433 12.45 -23.36 -29.80
N PHE A 434 12.54 -22.89 -28.55
CA PHE A 434 11.46 -23.12 -27.57
C PHE A 434 11.24 -21.96 -26.60
N TYR A 435 9.97 -21.70 -26.33
CA TYR A 435 9.53 -20.69 -25.38
C TYR A 435 8.73 -21.36 -24.28
N GLY A 436 9.29 -21.40 -23.08
CA GLY A 436 8.55 -21.72 -21.86
C GLY A 436 8.04 -20.45 -21.20
N SER A 437 6.84 -20.51 -20.63
CA SER A 437 6.35 -19.46 -19.74
C SER A 437 5.41 -20.00 -18.66
N ARG A 438 5.39 -19.34 -17.50
CA ARG A 438 4.48 -19.69 -16.40
C ARG A 438 4.06 -18.43 -15.63
N PRO A 439 2.75 -18.12 -15.54
CA PRO A 439 2.27 -16.97 -14.79
C PRO A 439 2.36 -17.24 -13.28
N ILE A 440 2.79 -16.22 -12.55
CA ILE A 440 2.93 -16.17 -11.09
C ILE A 440 2.00 -15.08 -10.56
N TYR A 441 1.37 -15.37 -9.43
CA TYR A 441 0.43 -14.49 -8.74
C TYR A 441 0.89 -14.33 -7.29
N PHE A 442 0.88 -13.09 -6.79
CA PHE A 442 1.20 -12.77 -5.40
C PHE A 442 0.09 -11.90 -4.80
N ASP A 443 -0.61 -12.41 -3.79
CA ASP A 443 -1.71 -11.71 -3.11
C ASP A 443 -1.23 -10.87 -1.91
N GLY A 444 0.07 -10.63 -1.79
CA GLY A 444 0.71 -10.01 -0.62
C GLY A 444 1.08 -11.03 0.48
N HIS A 445 0.37 -12.15 0.57
CA HIS A 445 0.52 -13.13 1.65
C HIS A 445 1.13 -14.46 1.19
N ARG A 446 0.99 -14.82 -0.09
CA ARG A 446 1.51 -16.07 -0.67
C ARG A 446 1.70 -15.99 -2.19
N PHE A 447 2.54 -16.89 -2.70
CA PHE A 447 2.72 -17.14 -4.13
C PHE A 447 1.86 -18.31 -4.60
N ALA A 448 1.23 -18.12 -5.75
CA ALA A 448 0.62 -19.18 -6.54
C ALA A 448 1.15 -19.12 -7.98
N ALA A 449 1.26 -20.27 -8.64
CA ALA A 449 1.59 -20.34 -10.05
C ALA A 449 0.42 -20.94 -10.85
N GLY A 450 0.20 -20.41 -12.06
CA GLY A 450 -0.69 -21.02 -13.03
C GLY A 450 -0.03 -22.20 -13.75
N GLN A 451 -0.70 -22.66 -14.81
CA GLN A 451 -0.21 -23.71 -15.69
C GLN A 451 1.00 -23.22 -16.49
N SER A 452 2.02 -24.07 -16.61
CA SER A 452 3.14 -23.85 -17.53
C SER A 452 2.69 -24.01 -18.97
N LEU A 453 3.21 -23.19 -19.88
CA LEU A 453 3.07 -23.35 -21.32
C LEU A 453 4.48 -23.51 -21.93
N ILE A 454 4.70 -24.58 -22.70
CA ILE A 454 5.93 -24.78 -23.47
C ILE A 454 5.57 -24.88 -24.96
N ASN A 455 6.06 -23.94 -25.76
CA ASN A 455 5.99 -23.99 -27.22
C ASN A 455 7.35 -24.39 -27.79
N VAL A 456 7.38 -25.27 -28.80
CA VAL A 456 8.61 -25.70 -29.49
C VAL A 456 8.43 -25.61 -31.00
N ASN A 457 9.35 -24.93 -31.68
CA ASN A 457 9.48 -24.90 -33.13
C ASN A 457 10.70 -25.74 -33.53
N ALA A 458 10.48 -26.91 -34.11
CA ALA A 458 11.56 -27.82 -34.47
C ALA A 458 11.91 -27.72 -35.97
N ARG A 459 13.13 -27.28 -36.30
CA ARG A 459 13.65 -27.24 -37.66
C ARG A 459 14.83 -28.19 -37.85
N ASN A 460 14.74 -29.08 -38.82
CA ASN A 460 15.77 -30.06 -39.18
C ASN A 460 16.37 -29.76 -40.56
N ILE A 461 17.68 -29.97 -40.70
CA ILE A 461 18.40 -29.83 -41.98
C ILE A 461 19.14 -31.14 -42.25
N THR A 462 18.67 -31.88 -43.26
CA THR A 462 19.38 -33.07 -43.77
C THR A 462 20.66 -32.61 -44.47
N ARG A 463 21.82 -32.99 -43.91
CA ARG A 463 23.16 -32.71 -44.47
C ARG A 463 23.59 -33.76 -45.48
N GLY A 464 23.24 -35.02 -45.22
CA GLY A 464 23.63 -36.15 -46.04
C GLY A 464 22.63 -37.29 -45.92
N VAL A 465 22.60 -38.12 -46.97
CA VAL A 465 21.94 -39.43 -46.96
C VAL A 465 22.93 -40.38 -47.62
N GLU A 466 23.17 -41.51 -46.99
CA GLU A 466 23.97 -42.62 -47.51
C GLU A 466 23.07 -43.85 -47.61
N THR A 467 23.14 -44.58 -48.73
CA THR A 467 22.35 -45.81 -48.92
C THR A 467 23.26 -47.02 -49.08
N LYS A 468 22.75 -48.22 -48.72
CA LYS A 468 23.53 -49.49 -48.83
C LYS A 468 23.92 -49.88 -50.26
N TYR A 469 23.53 -49.09 -51.26
CA TYR A 469 23.83 -49.27 -52.68
C TYR A 469 24.76 -48.17 -53.24
N ASP A 470 25.27 -47.26 -52.41
CA ASP A 470 26.09 -46.13 -52.87
C ASP A 470 27.46 -46.55 -53.43
N TRP A 471 27.92 -47.77 -53.11
CA TRP A 471 29.08 -48.41 -53.74
C TRP A 471 28.83 -48.82 -55.21
N ILE A 472 27.59 -48.74 -55.72
CA ILE A 472 27.21 -49.02 -57.11
C ILE A 472 26.82 -47.71 -57.81
N PRO A 473 27.67 -47.11 -58.68
CA PRO A 473 27.48 -45.73 -59.15
C PRO A 473 26.12 -45.41 -59.77
N ILE A 474 25.55 -46.34 -60.55
CA ILE A 474 24.26 -46.12 -61.24
C ILE A 474 23.07 -46.32 -60.28
N ILE A 475 23.12 -47.33 -59.40
CA ILE A 475 22.01 -47.64 -58.47
C ILE A 475 22.01 -46.65 -57.31
N GLY A 476 23.18 -46.32 -56.76
CA GLY A 476 23.35 -45.36 -55.67
C GLY A 476 22.72 -44.01 -55.96
N SER A 477 22.86 -43.47 -57.18
CA SER A 477 22.24 -42.18 -57.55
C SER A 477 20.69 -42.20 -57.50
N ILE A 478 20.05 -43.28 -57.93
CA ILE A 478 18.60 -43.46 -57.92
C ILE A 478 18.10 -43.73 -56.49
N ALA A 479 18.84 -44.56 -55.73
CA ALA A 479 18.56 -44.85 -54.34
C ALA A 479 18.64 -43.57 -53.49
N ASN A 480 19.70 -42.77 -53.66
CA ASN A 480 19.85 -41.47 -52.99
C ASN A 480 18.73 -40.48 -53.36
N LYS A 481 18.34 -40.40 -54.64
CA LYS A 481 17.23 -39.52 -55.05
C LYS A 481 15.91 -39.92 -54.37
N LYS A 482 15.58 -41.22 -54.33
CA LYS A 482 14.38 -41.71 -53.63
C LYS A 482 14.47 -41.52 -52.12
N ALA A 483 15.62 -41.80 -51.51
CA ALA A 483 15.81 -41.65 -50.07
C ALA A 483 15.70 -40.18 -49.64
N ARG A 484 16.29 -39.24 -50.38
CA ARG A 484 16.13 -37.79 -50.15
C ARG A 484 14.69 -37.32 -50.31
N GLN A 485 13.94 -37.86 -51.29
CA GLN A 485 12.52 -37.58 -51.46
C GLN A 485 11.67 -38.11 -50.29
N GLU A 486 11.96 -39.31 -49.78
CA GLU A 486 11.25 -39.89 -48.64
C GLU A 486 11.58 -39.18 -47.33
N VAL A 487 12.83 -38.76 -47.11
CA VAL A 487 13.24 -37.92 -45.97
C VAL A 487 12.52 -36.57 -46.01
N ALA A 488 12.48 -35.89 -47.17
CA ALA A 488 11.74 -34.64 -47.33
C ALA A 488 10.23 -34.81 -47.08
N ARG A 489 9.65 -35.95 -47.50
CA ARG A 489 8.23 -36.28 -47.26
C ARG A 489 7.90 -36.50 -45.78
N ARG A 490 8.85 -37.04 -45.00
CA ARG A 490 8.70 -37.31 -43.55
C ARG A 490 9.19 -36.17 -42.65
N GLN A 491 9.83 -35.14 -43.20
CA GLN A 491 10.42 -34.06 -42.40
C GLN A 491 9.44 -33.41 -41.41
N PRO A 492 8.18 -33.04 -41.78
CA PRO A 492 7.24 -32.45 -40.83
C PRO A 492 6.83 -33.39 -39.68
N GLU A 493 6.78 -34.69 -39.95
CA GLU A 493 6.46 -35.73 -38.95
C GLU A 493 7.63 -35.92 -37.98
N ALA A 494 8.87 -35.94 -38.49
CA ALA A 494 10.09 -36.00 -37.69
C ALA A 494 10.29 -34.73 -36.84
N GLU A 495 9.96 -33.55 -37.39
CA GLU A 495 9.97 -32.27 -36.68
C GLU A 495 8.91 -32.23 -35.58
N ALA A 496 7.68 -32.70 -35.83
CA ALA A 496 6.65 -32.82 -34.80
C ALA A 496 7.05 -33.78 -33.66
N ILE A 497 7.66 -34.93 -33.97
CA ILE A 497 8.20 -35.85 -32.96
C ILE A 497 9.32 -35.18 -32.15
N THR A 498 10.20 -34.43 -32.82
CA THR A 498 11.30 -33.70 -32.18
C THR A 498 10.77 -32.61 -31.24
N ALA A 499 9.78 -31.81 -31.68
CA ALA A 499 9.13 -30.78 -30.89
C ALA A 499 8.45 -31.36 -29.63
N ASN A 500 7.68 -32.44 -29.80
CA ASN A 500 7.04 -33.16 -28.68
C ASN A 500 8.07 -33.70 -27.69
N LYS A 501 9.21 -34.23 -28.16
CA LYS A 501 10.27 -34.76 -27.29
C LYS A 501 10.96 -33.66 -26.49
N ILE A 502 11.28 -32.52 -27.13
CA ILE A 502 11.83 -31.34 -26.44
C ILE A 502 10.83 -30.84 -25.38
N ALA A 503 9.55 -30.67 -25.75
CA ALA A 503 8.51 -30.23 -24.83
C ALA A 503 8.37 -31.18 -23.62
N SER A 504 8.40 -32.50 -23.84
CA SER A 504 8.30 -33.51 -22.77
C SER A 504 9.50 -33.53 -21.80
N GLN A 505 10.66 -33.02 -22.22
CA GLN A 505 11.85 -32.87 -21.37
C GLN A 505 11.85 -31.54 -20.61
N VAL A 506 11.48 -30.45 -21.29
CA VAL A 506 11.50 -29.08 -20.74
C VAL A 506 10.35 -28.85 -19.75
N TYR A 507 9.14 -29.30 -20.08
CA TYR A 507 7.94 -29.01 -19.28
C TYR A 507 8.07 -29.47 -17.82
N PRO A 508 8.49 -30.72 -17.49
CA PRO A 508 8.58 -31.16 -16.10
C PRO A 508 9.70 -30.45 -15.33
N GLU A 509 10.85 -30.23 -15.98
CA GLU A 509 12.01 -29.55 -15.37
C GLU A 509 11.70 -28.09 -15.03
N PHE A 510 11.12 -27.34 -15.98
CA PHE A 510 10.71 -25.95 -15.78
C PHE A 510 9.62 -25.80 -14.70
N THR A 511 8.60 -26.67 -14.75
CA THR A 511 7.48 -26.64 -13.79
C THR A 511 7.96 -26.96 -12.38
N SER A 512 8.66 -28.08 -12.19
CA SER A 512 9.08 -28.56 -10.86
C SER A 512 10.08 -27.63 -10.17
N LYS A 513 10.97 -26.95 -10.91
CA LYS A 513 11.93 -26.02 -10.32
C LYS A 513 11.28 -24.71 -9.84
N ILE A 514 10.28 -24.22 -10.57
CA ILE A 514 9.44 -23.11 -10.11
C ILE A 514 8.63 -23.54 -8.88
N ASP A 515 7.97 -24.71 -8.90
CA ASP A 515 7.15 -25.18 -7.77
C ASP A 515 7.96 -25.29 -6.47
N GLY A 516 9.15 -25.92 -6.50
CA GLY A 516 10.01 -26.04 -5.33
C GLY A 516 10.42 -24.68 -4.77
N SER A 517 10.85 -23.77 -5.65
CA SER A 517 11.31 -22.44 -5.26
C SER A 517 10.18 -21.54 -4.74
N LEU A 518 8.95 -21.66 -5.26
CA LEU A 518 7.78 -20.98 -4.70
C LEU A 518 7.33 -21.58 -3.36
N ALA A 519 7.57 -22.88 -3.13
CA ALA A 519 7.31 -23.51 -1.84
C ALA A 519 8.32 -23.06 -0.77
N ASP A 520 9.59 -22.84 -1.15
CA ASP A 520 10.60 -22.22 -0.29
C ASP A 520 10.26 -20.75 -0.01
N ALA A 521 9.96 -19.96 -1.05
CA ALA A 521 9.53 -18.56 -0.94
C ALA A 521 8.33 -18.36 0.01
N ASN A 522 7.28 -19.18 -0.13
CA ASN A 522 6.12 -19.18 0.78
C ASN A 522 6.50 -19.57 2.22
N ARG A 523 7.47 -20.47 2.41
CA ARG A 523 7.93 -20.90 3.74
C ARG A 523 8.69 -19.77 4.43
N ASP A 524 9.60 -19.10 3.74
CA ASP A 524 10.41 -18.04 4.30
C ASP A 524 9.56 -16.78 4.58
N LEU A 525 8.58 -16.50 3.72
CA LEU A 525 7.58 -15.46 3.93
C LEU A 525 6.79 -15.66 5.25
N GLU A 526 6.26 -16.86 5.51
CA GLU A 526 5.42 -17.10 6.70
C GLU A 526 6.22 -17.47 7.96
N THR A 527 7.20 -18.36 7.85
CA THR A 527 7.91 -18.91 9.02
C THR A 527 9.08 -18.07 9.51
N ASP A 528 9.62 -17.19 8.65
CA ASP A 528 10.73 -16.30 8.97
C ASP A 528 10.28 -14.82 8.97
N LEU A 529 9.95 -14.21 7.82
CA LEU A 529 9.55 -12.79 7.79
C LEU A 529 8.33 -12.51 8.68
N ASN A 530 7.18 -13.12 8.38
CA ASN A 530 5.94 -12.81 9.09
C ASN A 530 6.07 -13.09 10.59
N LYS A 531 6.88 -14.09 10.97
CA LYS A 531 7.26 -14.37 12.35
C LYS A 531 8.08 -13.25 12.99
N ARG A 532 9.12 -12.72 12.33
CA ARG A 532 9.91 -11.56 12.82
C ARG A 532 9.05 -10.31 12.98
N LEU A 533 8.20 -10.02 12.00
CA LEU A 533 7.27 -8.89 12.04
C LEU A 533 6.28 -9.03 13.20
N ARG A 534 5.70 -10.22 13.43
CA ARG A 534 4.81 -10.46 14.58
C ARG A 534 5.56 -10.32 15.92
N ALA A 535 6.78 -10.85 16.02
CA ALA A 535 7.61 -10.77 17.23
C ALA A 535 8.03 -9.34 17.61
N THR A 536 8.15 -8.45 16.62
CA THR A 536 8.51 -7.02 16.82
C THR A 536 7.30 -6.08 16.85
N GLY A 537 6.10 -6.63 16.69
CA GLY A 537 4.84 -5.88 16.61
C GLY A 537 4.65 -5.10 15.30
N LEU A 538 5.47 -5.35 14.27
CA LEU A 538 5.42 -4.70 12.96
C LEU A 538 4.70 -5.53 11.88
N TYR A 539 3.92 -6.54 12.25
CA TYR A 539 3.11 -7.28 11.29
C TYR A 539 1.95 -6.38 10.81
N PRO A 540 1.80 -6.16 9.49
CA PRO A 540 0.76 -5.28 8.98
C PRO A 540 -0.63 -5.89 9.14
N GLU A 541 -1.63 -5.05 9.45
CA GLU A 541 -3.05 -5.44 9.45
C GLU A 541 -3.51 -5.74 8.02
N THR A 542 -3.29 -4.77 7.13
CA THR A 542 -3.53 -4.91 5.69
C THR A 542 -2.19 -4.90 4.96
N ARG A 543 -2.00 -5.85 4.05
CA ARG A 543 -0.90 -5.88 3.09
C ARG A 543 -1.51 -6.09 1.73
N TYR A 544 -1.02 -5.36 0.74
CA TYR A 544 -1.55 -5.39 -0.62
C TYR A 544 -0.40 -5.50 -1.62
N ALA A 545 -0.70 -6.11 -2.78
CA ALA A 545 0.23 -6.25 -3.88
C ALA A 545 -0.47 -5.87 -5.18
N SER A 546 0.26 -5.20 -6.07
CA SER A 546 -0.19 -4.82 -7.41
C SER A 546 0.99 -4.77 -8.38
N SER A 547 0.71 -4.65 -9.66
CA SER A 547 1.75 -4.59 -10.69
C SER A 547 1.32 -3.79 -11.92
N SER A 548 2.30 -3.35 -12.68
CA SER A 548 2.18 -2.69 -13.99
C SER A 548 3.08 -3.40 -15.00
N ASP A 549 3.10 -2.92 -16.25
CA ASP A 549 4.02 -3.36 -17.30
C ASP A 549 5.51 -3.01 -17.02
N GLN A 550 5.85 -2.54 -15.81
CA GLN A 550 7.20 -2.06 -15.44
C GLN A 550 7.63 -2.34 -14.00
N PHE A 551 6.70 -2.61 -13.07
CA PHE A 551 7.03 -2.80 -11.65
C PHE A 551 6.01 -3.66 -10.90
N VAL A 552 6.48 -4.30 -9.82
CA VAL A 552 5.65 -4.85 -8.73
C VAL A 552 5.67 -3.87 -7.56
N ARG A 553 4.51 -3.58 -6.99
CA ARG A 553 4.33 -2.79 -5.77
C ARG A 553 3.81 -3.69 -4.65
N VAL A 554 4.37 -3.55 -3.45
CA VAL A 554 3.90 -4.19 -2.22
C VAL A 554 3.75 -3.10 -1.15
N SER A 555 2.52 -2.85 -0.71
CA SER A 555 2.20 -1.87 0.33
C SER A 555 1.70 -2.55 1.61
N GLY A 556 1.75 -1.84 2.74
CA GLY A 556 1.22 -2.35 3.99
C GLY A 556 0.96 -1.29 5.06
N ARG A 557 0.00 -1.62 5.93
CA ARG A 557 -0.43 -0.79 7.07
C ARG A 557 -0.04 -1.44 8.38
N VAL A 558 0.90 -0.83 9.07
CA VAL A 558 1.38 -1.26 10.39
C VAL A 558 0.89 -0.28 11.45
N TRP A 559 -0.21 -0.64 12.09
CA TRP A 559 -0.83 0.11 13.19
C TRP A 559 -1.52 -0.83 14.20
N LYS A 560 -2.06 -0.27 15.29
CA LYS A 560 -2.88 -0.93 16.32
C LYS A 560 -3.99 0.00 16.80
N ASP A 561 -4.80 -0.45 17.75
CA ASP A 561 -5.77 0.39 18.46
C ASP A 561 -5.11 1.66 19.03
N GLY A 562 -5.67 2.83 18.69
CA GLY A 562 -5.14 4.14 19.06
C GLY A 562 -3.96 4.65 18.20
N GLU A 563 -3.30 3.82 17.41
CA GLU A 563 -2.24 4.27 16.49
C GLU A 563 -2.82 4.85 15.18
N LEU A 564 -2.00 5.65 14.48
CA LEU A 564 -2.27 6.14 13.12
C LEU A 564 -1.35 5.46 12.09
N ALA A 565 -1.68 5.62 10.82
CA ALA A 565 -0.96 5.03 9.70
C ALA A 565 -0.56 6.11 8.66
N GLY A 566 -0.51 5.78 7.37
CA GLY A 566 0.13 6.61 6.36
C GLY A 566 -0.79 7.63 5.69
N SER A 567 -0.19 8.42 4.80
CA SER A 567 -0.85 9.36 3.89
C SER A 567 -0.76 8.86 2.43
N TYR A 568 -1.82 9.06 1.65
CA TYR A 568 -2.06 8.46 0.31
C TYR A 568 -1.07 8.88 -0.79
N GLU A 569 -0.25 9.91 -0.56
CA GLU A 569 0.70 10.46 -1.53
C GLU A 569 2.14 10.26 -1.05
N PRO A 570 2.68 9.02 -1.12
CA PRO A 570 4.11 8.82 -1.05
C PRO A 570 4.79 9.47 -2.27
N PRO A 571 6.04 9.96 -2.14
CA PRO A 571 6.74 10.66 -3.21
C PRO A 571 6.77 9.90 -4.55
N PRO A 572 6.72 10.60 -5.70
CA PRO A 572 6.75 9.95 -7.01
C PRO A 572 8.07 9.20 -7.23
N PHE A 573 7.99 8.04 -7.87
CA PHE A 573 9.13 7.18 -8.17
C PHE A 573 9.31 6.98 -9.69
N VAL A 574 10.49 6.53 -10.09
CA VAL A 574 10.85 6.27 -11.49
C VAL A 574 10.91 4.75 -11.73
N PRO A 575 9.95 4.14 -12.46
CA PRO A 575 9.88 2.69 -12.64
C PRO A 575 11.10 2.02 -13.28
N ALA A 576 11.91 2.75 -14.06
CA ALA A 576 12.72 2.15 -15.11
C ALA A 576 13.90 1.27 -14.64
N ARG A 577 14.39 1.40 -13.40
CA ARG A 577 15.58 0.67 -12.92
C ARG A 577 15.64 0.32 -11.42
N SER A 578 14.84 0.94 -10.56
CA SER A 578 15.13 0.95 -9.12
C SER A 578 14.45 -0.17 -8.31
N LEU A 579 15.03 -0.42 -7.14
CA LEU A 579 14.29 -0.63 -5.90
C LEU A 579 13.90 0.75 -5.35
N THR A 580 12.62 0.95 -5.03
CA THR A 580 12.18 2.11 -4.25
C THR A 580 11.56 1.61 -2.94
N LEU A 581 11.96 2.21 -1.83
CA LEU A 581 11.39 1.96 -0.51
C LEU A 581 10.83 3.25 0.06
N GLN A 582 9.62 3.19 0.62
CA GLN A 582 8.90 4.33 1.16
C GLN A 582 8.36 3.98 2.55
N ILE A 583 8.69 4.82 3.53
CA ILE A 583 8.31 4.64 4.93
C ILE A 583 7.76 5.95 5.47
N HIS A 584 6.52 5.94 5.95
CA HIS A 584 5.89 7.09 6.59
C HIS A 584 6.32 7.23 8.05
N GLU A 585 6.36 8.44 8.58
CA GLU A 585 6.74 8.76 9.96
C GLU A 585 5.91 8.01 11.01
N SER A 586 4.65 7.71 10.72
CA SER A 586 3.81 6.90 11.60
C SER A 586 4.32 5.46 11.76
N LEU A 587 4.94 4.84 10.73
CA LEU A 587 5.63 3.56 10.92
C LEU A 587 6.85 3.72 11.83
N LEU A 588 7.58 4.84 11.75
CA LEU A 588 8.70 5.13 12.64
C LEU A 588 8.24 5.26 14.10
N ASN A 589 7.14 5.98 14.34
CA ASN A 589 6.58 6.23 15.66
C ASN A 589 5.93 4.98 16.27
N ASN A 590 5.10 4.27 15.50
CA ASN A 590 4.51 3.00 15.90
C ASN A 590 5.59 1.94 16.19
N MET A 591 6.75 1.98 15.50
CA MET A 591 7.93 1.18 15.86
C MET A 591 8.61 1.67 17.13
N ALA A 592 8.80 2.98 17.32
CA ALA A 592 9.47 3.54 18.49
C ALA A 592 8.78 3.15 19.81
N ASP A 593 7.44 3.10 19.82
CA ASP A 593 6.65 2.62 20.96
C ASP A 593 6.92 1.14 21.30
N ARG A 594 7.35 0.35 20.31
CA ARG A 594 7.62 -1.09 20.46
C ARG A 594 9.03 -1.39 20.97
N TRP A 595 9.88 -0.38 21.15
CA TRP A 595 11.12 -0.49 21.94
C TRP A 595 10.86 -0.47 23.45
N GLY A 596 9.66 -0.06 23.88
CA GLY A 596 9.24 -0.15 25.29
C GLY A 596 10.06 0.71 26.25
N PHE A 597 10.60 1.87 25.81
CA PHE A 597 11.37 2.77 26.67
C PHE A 597 10.53 3.60 27.66
N ALA A 598 9.21 3.71 27.43
CA ALA A 598 8.34 4.61 28.18
C ALA A 598 8.44 4.43 29.71
N GLY A 599 8.82 5.51 30.40
CA GLY A 599 8.99 5.55 31.86
C GLY A 599 10.18 4.75 32.42
N ARG A 600 11.04 4.15 31.58
CA ARG A 600 12.19 3.36 32.05
C ARG A 600 13.37 4.26 32.43
N THR A 601 14.05 3.87 33.51
CA THR A 601 15.42 4.33 33.81
C THR A 601 16.39 3.32 33.20
N MET A 602 17.34 3.78 32.38
CA MET A 602 18.26 2.93 31.61
C MET A 602 19.62 3.60 31.45
N THR A 603 20.69 2.82 31.41
CA THR A 603 22.03 3.25 31.00
C THR A 603 22.17 3.34 29.47
N GLU A 604 23.21 4.01 28.97
CA GLU A 604 23.50 4.05 27.53
C GLU A 604 23.67 2.65 26.92
N ASP A 605 24.29 1.73 27.66
CA ASP A 605 24.52 0.35 27.23
C ASP A 605 23.24 -0.48 27.20
N GLU A 606 22.34 -0.33 28.18
CA GLU A 606 21.01 -0.98 28.15
C GLU A 606 20.16 -0.46 26.98
N VAL A 607 20.20 0.84 26.68
CA VAL A 607 19.51 1.42 25.51
C VAL A 607 20.08 0.87 24.21
N ASN A 608 21.41 0.76 24.10
CA ASN A 608 22.04 0.17 22.93
C ASN A 608 21.70 -1.33 22.80
N GLN A 609 21.71 -2.10 23.90
CA GLN A 609 21.37 -3.54 23.90
C GLN A 609 19.92 -3.82 23.50
N GLU A 610 18.95 -3.04 24.00
CA GLU A 610 17.54 -3.21 23.64
C GLU A 610 17.30 -2.88 22.16
N LEU A 611 17.96 -1.84 21.63
CA LEU A 611 17.93 -1.54 20.19
C LEU A 611 18.64 -2.63 19.37
N GLU A 612 19.81 -3.14 19.81
CA GLU A 612 20.49 -4.26 19.14
C GLU A 612 19.60 -5.50 19.10
N ALA A 613 18.90 -5.82 20.20
CA ALA A 613 17.99 -6.97 20.29
C ALA A 613 16.73 -6.79 19.42
N TYR A 614 16.09 -5.63 19.48
CA TYR A 614 14.91 -5.31 18.67
C TYR A 614 15.23 -5.39 17.18
N PHE A 615 16.28 -4.70 16.72
CA PHE A 615 16.67 -4.74 15.32
C PHE A 615 17.21 -6.12 14.91
N SER A 616 17.95 -6.83 15.76
CA SER A 616 18.36 -8.20 15.42
C SER A 616 17.16 -9.13 15.20
N THR A 617 16.10 -8.95 15.99
CA THR A 617 14.84 -9.71 15.88
C THR A 617 14.03 -9.31 14.65
N LEU A 618 13.97 -8.02 14.30
CA LEU A 618 13.27 -7.53 13.10
C LEU A 618 13.91 -8.05 11.81
N LEU A 619 15.25 -8.06 11.77
CA LEU A 619 16.03 -8.23 10.56
C LEU A 619 16.47 -9.69 10.34
N GLY A 620 16.59 -10.47 11.42
CA GLY A 620 17.01 -11.88 11.37
C GLY A 620 18.52 -12.10 11.37
N ARG A 621 19.31 -11.07 11.72
CA ARG A 621 20.78 -11.13 11.88
C ARG A 621 21.21 -10.42 13.15
N LYS A 622 22.41 -10.69 13.67
CA LYS A 622 22.99 -9.83 14.71
C LYS A 622 23.27 -8.43 14.14
N VAL A 623 22.69 -7.41 14.77
CA VAL A 623 23.09 -6.01 14.68
C VAL A 623 24.06 -5.70 15.81
N SER A 624 24.99 -4.75 15.61
CA SER A 624 25.72 -4.16 16.74
C SER A 624 26.17 -2.72 16.47
N PHE A 625 26.33 -1.95 17.55
CA PHE A 625 26.65 -0.52 17.55
C PHE A 625 28.00 -0.20 18.22
N SER A 626 28.75 -1.22 18.66
CA SER A 626 29.81 -1.12 19.66
C SER A 626 31.25 -1.05 19.11
N ASP A 627 31.56 -0.03 18.30
CA ASP A 627 32.93 0.31 17.87
C ASP A 627 33.58 1.39 18.77
N ARG A 628 33.39 1.34 20.10
CA ARG A 628 33.82 2.42 21.01
C ARG A 628 34.38 1.93 22.34
N GLU A 629 35.49 2.54 22.78
CA GLU A 629 35.95 2.43 24.17
C GLU A 629 34.99 3.21 25.12
N PRO A 630 34.80 2.72 26.36
CA PRO A 630 33.88 3.35 27.32
C PRO A 630 34.37 4.73 27.79
N GLY A 631 33.50 5.73 27.68
CA GLY A 631 33.72 7.08 28.21
C GLY A 631 33.41 7.19 29.71
N GLU A 632 33.77 8.33 30.31
CA GLU A 632 33.69 8.54 31.77
C GLU A 632 32.26 8.51 32.35
N GLY A 633 31.93 7.37 32.96
CA GLY A 633 30.80 7.18 33.88
C GLY A 633 29.48 6.83 33.18
N PRO A 634 28.60 6.02 33.84
CA PRO A 634 27.34 5.61 33.27
C PRO A 634 26.41 6.82 33.09
N ASN A 635 26.02 7.06 31.84
CA ASN A 635 24.96 8.01 31.49
C ASN A 635 23.61 7.34 31.76
N ILE A 636 22.86 7.83 32.75
CA ILE A 636 21.55 7.29 33.09
C ILE A 636 20.48 8.19 32.48
N TYR A 637 19.67 7.60 31.61
CA TYR A 637 18.50 8.21 30.98
C TYR A 637 17.27 7.79 31.77
N VAL A 638 16.38 8.73 32.07
CA VAL A 638 15.04 8.44 32.58
C VAL A 638 14.07 8.90 31.50
N PHE A 639 13.59 7.95 30.70
CA PHE A 639 12.69 8.24 29.61
C PHE A 639 11.32 8.68 30.13
N ASP A 640 10.68 9.59 29.39
CA ASP A 640 9.33 10.04 29.69
C ASP A 640 8.32 8.90 29.57
N LYS A 641 7.19 9.01 30.27
CA LYS A 641 6.08 8.05 30.20
C LYS A 641 5.27 8.20 28.93
N SER A 642 5.23 9.40 28.33
CA SER A 642 4.65 9.63 27.01
C SER A 642 5.71 10.01 25.99
N ASP A 643 5.61 9.44 24.79
CA ASP A 643 6.40 9.80 23.60
C ASP A 643 7.93 9.89 23.83
N PRO A 644 8.57 8.88 24.47
CA PRO A 644 9.98 8.94 24.86
C PRO A 644 10.94 9.09 23.66
N VAL A 645 10.54 8.58 22.49
CA VAL A 645 11.19 8.83 21.20
C VAL A 645 10.14 9.00 20.11
N ARG A 646 10.28 10.05 19.30
CA ARG A 646 9.44 10.32 18.11
C ARG A 646 10.29 10.72 16.92
N PHE A 647 9.69 10.58 15.75
CA PHE A 647 10.19 11.03 14.46
C PHE A 647 9.14 11.92 13.81
N LYS A 648 9.59 13.03 13.23
CA LYS A 648 8.79 13.88 12.34
C LYS A 648 9.57 14.14 11.05
N VAL A 649 8.91 14.03 9.90
CA VAL A 649 9.53 14.03 8.57
C VAL A 649 8.97 15.18 7.74
N GLU A 650 9.56 16.35 7.93
CA GLU A 650 9.09 17.63 7.38
C GLU A 650 10.23 18.38 6.69
N ASP A 651 9.90 19.08 5.60
CA ASP A 651 10.75 20.09 4.94
C ASP A 651 12.22 19.64 4.68
N GLY A 652 12.42 18.40 4.22
CA GLY A 652 13.74 17.83 3.88
C GLY A 652 14.48 17.17 5.06
N VAL A 653 13.89 17.12 6.26
CA VAL A 653 14.54 16.71 7.50
C VAL A 653 13.80 15.54 8.16
N VAL A 654 14.54 14.62 8.79
CA VAL A 654 13.99 13.72 9.83
C VAL A 654 14.36 14.28 11.19
N ASN A 655 13.40 14.90 11.87
CA ASN A 655 13.54 15.37 13.24
C ASN A 655 13.38 14.17 14.19
N LEU A 656 14.49 13.71 14.79
CA LEU A 656 14.48 12.70 15.85
C LEU A 656 14.35 13.41 17.20
N ILE A 657 13.19 13.25 17.83
CA ILE A 657 12.79 13.88 19.08
C ILE A 657 12.93 12.84 20.21
N ILE A 658 13.59 13.19 21.32
CA ILE A 658 13.75 12.33 22.49
C ILE A 658 13.28 13.07 23.74
N ARG A 659 12.41 12.45 24.53
CA ARG A 659 11.92 12.97 25.81
C ARG A 659 12.52 12.18 26.97
N ALA A 660 13.50 12.77 27.65
CA ALA A 660 14.21 12.13 28.77
C ALA A 660 14.79 13.14 29.76
N ALA A 661 14.86 12.74 31.03
CA ALA A 661 15.72 13.34 32.04
C ALA A 661 17.08 12.62 32.06
N PHE A 662 18.14 13.28 32.54
CA PHE A 662 19.50 12.77 32.50
C PHE A 662 20.16 12.86 33.88
N ARG A 663 20.69 11.73 34.37
CA ARG A 663 21.52 11.67 35.58
C ARG A 663 22.95 11.25 35.24
N GLN A 664 23.91 11.74 36.00
CA GLN A 664 25.28 11.25 36.00
C GLN A 664 25.81 11.25 37.43
N GLU A 665 26.52 10.19 37.81
CA GLU A 665 27.07 10.04 39.15
C GLU A 665 27.94 11.24 39.56
N GLY A 666 27.71 11.77 40.76
CA GLY A 666 28.41 12.94 41.29
C GLY A 666 28.03 14.29 40.68
N LYS A 667 26.96 14.39 39.88
CA LYS A 667 26.49 15.65 39.25
C LYS A 667 25.02 15.94 39.56
N GLU A 668 24.58 17.15 39.22
CA GLU A 668 23.18 17.58 39.33
C GLU A 668 22.30 16.83 38.30
N ASP A 669 21.17 16.29 38.74
CA ASP A 669 20.13 15.72 37.87
C ASP A 669 19.58 16.79 36.91
N ILE A 670 19.53 16.47 35.61
CA ILE A 670 18.85 17.30 34.62
C ILE A 670 17.42 16.77 34.44
N PRO A 671 16.36 17.53 34.77
CA PRO A 671 14.97 17.11 34.60
C PRO A 671 14.60 16.96 33.11
N THR A 672 13.43 16.40 32.82
CA THR A 672 13.03 16.00 31.47
C THR A 672 13.19 17.11 30.44
N GLN A 673 13.95 16.81 29.39
CA GLN A 673 14.14 17.67 28.22
C GLN A 673 13.50 17.01 27.00
N ILE A 674 12.94 17.85 26.13
CA ILE A 674 12.61 17.52 24.75
C ILE A 674 13.86 17.86 23.92
N VAL A 675 14.48 16.84 23.34
CA VAL A 675 15.73 16.95 22.58
C VAL A 675 15.43 16.63 21.13
N THR A 676 15.37 17.67 20.29
CA THR A 676 15.05 17.55 18.86
C THR A 676 16.32 17.66 18.03
N ILE A 677 16.58 16.62 17.25
CA ILE A 677 17.83 16.44 16.50
C ILE A 677 17.48 16.31 15.00
N PRO A 678 17.66 17.40 14.22
CA PRO A 678 17.47 17.38 12.78
C PRO A 678 18.50 16.47 12.10
N LEU A 679 18.04 15.53 11.27
CA LEU A 679 18.89 14.66 10.45
C LEU A 679 18.57 14.86 8.97
N THR A 680 19.57 15.23 8.18
CA THR A 680 19.51 15.26 6.71
C THR A 680 20.28 14.08 6.12
N TYR A 681 19.90 13.67 4.91
CA TYR A 681 20.42 12.49 4.23
C TYR A 681 20.79 12.85 2.80
N GLY A 682 22.02 12.54 2.39
CA GLY A 682 22.52 12.72 1.04
C GLY A 682 23.28 11.49 0.54
N VAL A 683 23.66 11.51 -0.73
CA VAL A 683 24.54 10.51 -1.34
C VAL A 683 25.71 11.24 -1.98
N ASP A 684 26.94 10.87 -1.60
CA ASP A 684 28.20 11.37 -2.15
C ASP A 684 29.04 10.17 -2.63
N GLY A 685 29.21 10.04 -3.95
CA GLY A 685 29.91 8.92 -4.57
C GLY A 685 29.32 7.56 -4.18
N SER A 686 30.12 6.73 -3.50
CA SER A 686 29.69 5.41 -2.98
C SER A 686 29.07 5.46 -1.59
N LYS A 687 28.76 6.65 -1.04
CA LYS A 687 28.41 6.79 0.37
C LYS A 687 27.10 7.51 0.60
N ILE A 688 26.29 6.96 1.51
CA ILE A 688 25.26 7.71 2.20
C ILE A 688 25.97 8.63 3.19
N VAL A 689 25.65 9.91 3.13
CA VAL A 689 26.09 10.93 4.08
C VAL A 689 24.89 11.31 4.94
N THR A 690 25.09 11.39 6.25
CA THR A 690 24.12 12.02 7.15
C THR A 690 24.77 13.17 7.87
N GLU A 691 24.10 14.31 7.83
CA GLU A 691 24.47 15.49 8.59
C GLU A 691 23.43 15.76 9.68
N ARG A 692 23.92 16.25 10.82
CA ARG A 692 23.09 16.61 11.97
C ARG A 692 22.96 18.13 12.00
N GLY A 693 21.74 18.63 11.85
CA GLY A 693 21.41 20.05 12.01
C GLY A 693 21.51 20.55 13.45
N ILE A 694 21.12 21.80 13.68
CA ILE A 694 21.24 22.46 14.99
C ILE A 694 20.31 21.77 16.00
N VAL A 695 20.89 21.21 17.07
CA VAL A 695 20.15 20.48 18.11
C VAL A 695 19.35 21.46 18.97
N ARG A 696 18.03 21.33 18.96
CA ARG A 696 17.09 22.08 19.81
C ARG A 696 16.87 21.30 21.11
N ILE A 697 16.82 22.02 22.24
CA ILE A 697 16.67 21.43 23.58
C ILE A 697 15.75 22.34 24.37
N GLU A 698 14.57 21.84 24.65
CA GLU A 698 13.49 22.53 25.34
C GLU A 698 13.15 21.76 26.63
N PRO A 699 12.81 22.44 27.73
CA PRO A 699 12.40 21.75 28.95
C PRO A 699 10.97 21.22 28.76
N ALA A 700 10.69 20.01 29.23
CA ALA A 700 9.33 19.44 29.13
C ALA A 700 8.32 20.09 30.09
N GLU A 701 8.80 20.85 31.07
CA GLU A 701 8.02 21.61 32.06
C GLU A 701 8.62 23.03 32.20
N THR A 702 7.81 24.00 32.65
CA THR A 702 8.27 25.39 32.85
C THR A 702 9.48 25.44 33.80
N PRO A 703 10.66 25.91 33.36
CA PRO A 703 11.88 25.82 34.16
C PRO A 703 11.91 26.89 35.27
N GLU A 704 12.28 26.50 36.48
CA GLU A 704 12.49 27.41 37.64
C GLU A 704 13.42 28.60 37.34
N SER A 705 14.34 28.44 36.38
CA SER A 705 15.30 29.45 35.99
C SER A 705 15.77 29.26 34.55
N THR A 706 15.51 30.26 33.71
CA THR A 706 15.98 30.32 32.32
C THR A 706 17.51 30.19 32.22
N ALA A 707 18.25 30.74 33.19
CA ALA A 707 19.72 30.64 33.23
C ALA A 707 20.19 29.19 33.50
N ARG A 708 19.55 28.46 34.43
CA ARG A 708 19.81 27.02 34.63
C ARG A 708 19.46 26.22 33.38
N GLN A 709 18.34 26.55 32.72
CA GLN A 709 17.91 25.86 31.50
C GLN A 709 18.91 26.04 30.35
N ILE A 710 19.40 27.26 30.11
CA ILE A 710 20.45 27.53 29.10
C ILE A 710 21.72 26.74 29.41
N ALA A 711 22.14 26.64 30.68
CA ALA A 711 23.31 25.85 31.07
C ALA A 711 23.11 24.34 30.84
N ARG A 712 21.96 23.78 31.25
CA ARG A 712 21.59 22.37 31.04
C ARG A 712 21.51 22.01 29.55
N ALA A 713 20.86 22.85 28.75
CA ALA A 713 20.79 22.72 27.30
C ALA A 713 22.19 22.80 26.66
N GLY A 714 23.07 23.70 27.11
CA GLY A 714 24.46 23.79 26.62
C GLY A 714 25.27 22.52 26.87
N VAL A 715 25.12 21.87 28.04
CA VAL A 715 25.78 20.60 28.37
C VAL A 715 25.27 19.47 27.48
N ILE A 716 23.94 19.32 27.34
CA ILE A 716 23.33 18.27 26.52
C ILE A 716 23.66 18.48 25.03
N ARG A 717 23.57 19.72 24.51
CA ARG A 717 23.94 20.05 23.12
C ARG A 717 25.38 19.66 22.83
N LYS A 718 26.33 20.12 23.64
CA LYS A 718 27.76 19.80 23.47
C LYS A 718 28.01 18.29 23.49
N LYS A 719 27.28 17.52 24.31
CA LYS A 719 27.38 16.06 24.39
C LYS A 719 26.82 15.37 23.14
N ILE A 720 25.71 15.87 22.58
CA ILE A 720 25.15 15.37 21.33
C ILE A 720 26.05 15.73 20.14
N GLU A 721 26.52 16.97 20.04
CA GLU A 721 27.42 17.44 18.98
C GLU A 721 28.75 16.67 18.97
N SER A 722 29.37 16.44 20.14
CA SER A 722 30.60 15.65 20.25
C SER A 722 30.38 14.13 20.10
N SER A 723 29.14 13.64 20.23
CA SER A 723 28.80 12.26 19.88
C SER A 723 28.22 12.11 18.47
N MET A 724 27.91 13.19 17.76
CA MET A 724 27.33 13.19 16.41
C MET A 724 27.94 14.31 15.53
N GLY A 725 29.05 13.97 14.89
CA GLY A 725 29.46 14.60 13.62
C GLY A 725 28.80 13.89 12.43
N THR A 726 29.14 14.32 11.22
CA THR A 726 28.72 13.68 9.97
C THR A 726 29.09 12.20 9.96
N GLU A 727 28.12 11.31 9.73
CA GLU A 727 28.39 9.89 9.46
C GLU A 727 28.42 9.64 7.94
N THR A 728 29.32 8.74 7.51
CA THR A 728 29.31 8.22 6.13
C THR A 728 29.33 6.69 6.17
N ARG A 729 28.55 6.05 5.29
CA ARG A 729 28.45 4.59 5.17
C ARG A 729 28.31 4.24 3.69
N GLU A 730 28.84 3.09 3.25
CA GLU A 730 28.68 2.66 1.86
C GLU A 730 27.19 2.56 1.50
N ASN A 731 26.84 3.02 0.30
CA ASN A 731 25.48 3.06 -0.23
C ASN A 731 25.01 1.73 -0.83
N THR A 732 25.85 0.69 -0.74
CA THR A 732 25.61 -0.63 -1.35
C THR A 732 24.56 -1.45 -0.63
N ILE A 733 23.70 -2.10 -1.40
CA ILE A 733 22.77 -3.15 -0.97
C ILE A 733 23.15 -4.43 -1.73
N GLU A 734 23.50 -5.54 -1.05
CA GLU A 734 23.59 -6.85 -1.73
C GLU A 734 22.24 -7.56 -1.69
N LEU A 735 21.69 -7.93 -2.85
CA LEU A 735 20.62 -8.92 -2.98
C LEU A 735 21.22 -10.29 -3.32
N ASP A 736 20.68 -11.36 -2.70
CA ASP A 736 20.87 -12.72 -3.22
C ASP A 736 20.00 -12.94 -4.46
N ALA A 737 20.51 -13.69 -5.44
CA ALA A 737 19.86 -13.99 -6.71
C ALA A 737 20.02 -15.47 -7.08
N ALA A 738 19.36 -15.91 -8.17
CA ALA A 738 19.51 -17.25 -8.71
C ALA A 738 20.98 -17.68 -8.87
N ASN A 739 21.27 -18.96 -8.67
CA ASN A 739 22.62 -19.56 -8.72
C ASN A 739 23.64 -19.02 -7.71
N ASN A 740 23.18 -18.59 -6.53
CA ASN A 740 24.00 -17.96 -5.49
C ASN A 740 24.77 -16.72 -6.02
N ARG A 741 24.27 -16.12 -7.10
CA ARG A 741 24.72 -14.81 -7.59
C ARG A 741 24.34 -13.75 -6.57
N LYS A 742 25.02 -12.60 -6.66
CA LYS A 742 24.60 -11.38 -5.98
C LYS A 742 24.27 -10.30 -6.99
N VAL A 743 23.22 -9.55 -6.68
CA VAL A 743 22.85 -8.32 -7.36
C VAL A 743 23.14 -7.18 -6.40
N THR A 744 24.24 -6.47 -6.61
CA THR A 744 24.49 -5.22 -5.88
C THR A 744 23.63 -4.12 -6.48
N LEU A 745 22.95 -3.36 -5.61
CA LEU A 745 22.34 -2.07 -5.91
C LEU A 745 23.07 -0.96 -5.15
N PHE A 746 23.00 0.26 -5.64
CA PHE A 746 23.59 1.45 -5.01
C PHE A 746 22.47 2.44 -4.68
N ILE A 747 22.35 2.83 -3.40
CA ILE A 747 21.43 3.88 -2.96
C ILE A 747 21.91 5.20 -3.58
N ASN A 748 21.15 5.72 -4.54
CA ASN A 748 21.52 6.88 -5.35
C ASN A 748 20.84 8.18 -4.88
N LYS A 749 19.69 8.08 -4.20
CA LYS A 749 18.93 9.23 -3.69
C LYS A 749 18.11 8.83 -2.46
N ILE A 750 18.06 9.73 -1.47
CA ILE A 750 17.17 9.69 -0.32
C ILE A 750 16.36 11.00 -0.34
N THR A 751 15.06 10.95 -0.09
CA THR A 751 14.18 12.14 -0.02
C THR A 751 13.22 12.03 1.16
N THR A 752 13.01 13.16 1.83
CA THR A 752 12.28 13.31 3.09
C THR A 752 11.21 14.37 2.90
N LEU A 753 9.97 13.94 2.67
CA LEU A 753 8.94 14.77 2.04
C LEU A 753 7.54 14.39 2.53
N ASN A 754 6.80 15.35 3.09
CA ASN A 754 5.39 15.17 3.51
C ASN A 754 5.14 13.91 4.35
N GLY A 755 5.88 13.72 5.45
CA GLY A 755 5.79 12.53 6.31
C GLY A 755 6.55 11.30 5.80
N TRP A 756 6.99 11.25 4.54
CA TRP A 756 7.62 10.08 3.93
C TRP A 756 9.14 10.18 3.83
N VAL A 757 9.84 9.14 4.31
CA VAL A 757 11.22 8.83 3.94
C VAL A 757 11.18 7.88 2.75
N THR A 758 11.61 8.35 1.58
CA THR A 758 11.76 7.55 0.35
C THR A 758 13.23 7.36 0.02
N VAL A 759 13.60 6.15 -0.40
CA VAL A 759 14.97 5.81 -0.83
C VAL A 759 14.95 5.02 -2.13
N PHE A 760 15.84 5.41 -3.04
CA PHE A 760 15.99 4.87 -4.39
C PHE A 760 17.36 4.18 -4.53
N ALA A 761 17.39 2.98 -5.11
CA ALA A 761 18.63 2.23 -5.40
C ALA A 761 18.57 1.46 -6.71
N ASP A 762 19.68 1.39 -7.46
CA ASP A 762 19.79 0.72 -8.79
C ASP A 762 21.05 -0.16 -8.96
#